data_AF-A0A954Y719-F1
#
_entry.id   AF-A0A954Y719-F1
#
_cell.length_a   1.000
_cell.length_b   1.000
_cell.length_c   1.000
_cell.angle_alpha   90.00
_cell.angle_beta   90.00
_cell.angle_gamma   90.00
#
_symmetry.space_group_name_H-M   'P 1'
#
loop_
_entity.id
_entity.type
_entity.pdbx_description
1 polymer ?
#
loop_
_entity_poly.entity_id
_entity_poly.type
_entity_poly.pdbx_seq_one_letter_code
_entity_poly.pdbx_strand_id
1 'polypeptide(L)'
;MRLERRRVLSADFGLVGGALTLNNFSPQETLTLSRAGDSYEFVLSQGDWYEDGVAQGSSLLDSVAASSSNPGGMLALNASDVQSITINANNLSLVLGDIDFGFDTLDFNGISSVHQGLGSSVSAGMLDISSPGDLHFTSLELTGELRASAAGDITDSSTMTIIGDADFTAVGSITLNENACDVLHVTGKTTFSAGGSILVGPAGSFKTGSLNFNAPGGVSIQEDGDGLSPTTVLTGTNTAGMLNLSVEGALVNEPGTSLDVATDASITTTDFNPTADFDLSGLVDNGDYAIWRANYGGPPGSAGDANGDNAVDAADYTLWRDQVGAMGQQGEIMLADHGEDSLTVTGKASFASTGDITIGPDGLFTAGLLNFNAPGVVTIQEDIGASDPTPGAAIAMDNTAGTLVLSSVGDITDAPTPDPAMPTMLLPTKITVTGDATFSTGGSITLADTAPNVPAGKPGDELAVAGKASFQSAGAITIGPAGLFNAGLLNFNAPGAVTIQEDSSTAIAMTNTAGTLSLTSTSDITDVPTPDPAMPAMMLATTITVTGDATFTSGGSITLADRAPDVPADKPGDELAVAGKASFAANPLVPTASITIGPAGLFTAGLLNFNAPGAVTIQEDIGLSDLAPGTTIAMTNTAGTLVLSSDGNITDMPTPDPAMPAMMLATKITVTGDATFTSGGSITLADTAPDVPAGKPGDELAVAGKASFLSASAITIGPAGIFNAGLLNFNAPGAVTIQEDSITAIAMTNTAGTLSLTSTNDITDVPTPDPAMPAMMLATTITVTGDATFTSGSSITLADRAPDVPDDKPGDELAVAGKASFLSAGAITIGSDGLLPAGNFTGGKFTAGLLNFNAPG
;
A
#
# COMPACT_ATOMS: atom_id res chain seq x y z
N MET A 1 58.74 44.39 -3.78
CA MET A 1 58.89 45.86 -3.75
C MET A 1 57.79 46.40 -2.85
N ARG A 2 58.01 47.52 -2.15
CA ARG A 2 57.01 48.10 -1.25
C ARG A 2 56.47 49.37 -1.88
N LEU A 3 55.16 49.42 -2.12
CA LEU A 3 54.48 50.67 -2.46
C LEU A 3 54.10 51.33 -1.14
N GLU A 4 54.61 52.52 -0.86
CA GLU A 4 54.27 53.27 0.36
C GLU A 4 53.38 54.47 0.02
N ARG A 5 52.62 54.98 0.99
CA ARG A 5 52.06 56.33 0.99
C ARG A 5 52.68 57.18 2.11
N ARG A 6 52.75 58.52 1.93
CA ARG A 6 53.21 59.48 2.96
C ARG A 6 52.22 59.44 4.13
N ARG A 7 52.49 58.53 5.08
CA ARG A 7 51.75 58.21 6.31
C ARG A 7 50.57 57.24 6.10
N VAL A 8 50.82 55.98 6.50
CA VAL A 8 49.90 54.94 7.03
C VAL A 8 49.47 53.79 6.10
N LEU A 9 49.75 53.81 4.80
CA LEU A 9 49.29 52.73 3.89
C LEU A 9 50.45 52.14 3.08
N SER A 10 50.59 50.81 3.08
CA SER A 10 51.61 50.10 2.30
C SER A 10 51.10 48.74 1.85
N ALA A 11 51.07 48.48 0.55
CA ALA A 11 50.92 47.12 0.05
C ALA A 11 52.25 46.65 -0.57
N ASP A 12 52.69 45.47 -0.16
CA ASP A 12 53.89 44.85 -0.70
C ASP A 12 53.50 44.05 -1.94
N PHE A 13 54.20 44.29 -3.06
CA PHE A 13 53.96 43.58 -4.31
C PHE A 13 55.18 42.80 -4.78
N GLY A 14 54.94 41.66 -5.41
CA GLY A 14 55.96 40.84 -6.04
C GLY A 14 55.44 40.14 -7.29
N LEU A 15 56.24 40.12 -8.35
CA LEU A 15 55.98 39.38 -9.57
C LEU A 15 57.09 38.35 -9.76
N VAL A 16 56.77 37.06 -9.62
CA VAL A 16 57.74 35.95 -9.75
C VAL A 16 57.13 34.86 -10.61
N GLY A 17 57.78 34.53 -11.73
CA GLY A 17 57.34 33.44 -12.60
C GLY A 17 55.94 33.61 -13.19
N GLY A 18 55.45 34.85 -13.33
CA GLY A 18 54.11 35.17 -13.80
C GLY A 18 53.04 35.31 -12.71
N ALA A 19 53.35 35.00 -11.44
CA ALA A 19 52.43 35.20 -10.32
C ALA A 19 52.63 36.57 -9.66
N LEU A 20 51.56 37.37 -9.58
CA LEU A 20 51.52 38.62 -8.83
C LEU A 20 50.98 38.37 -7.42
N THR A 21 51.72 38.75 -6.39
CA THR A 21 51.21 38.75 -5.00
C THR A 21 51.14 40.17 -4.46
N LEU A 22 49.99 40.56 -3.91
CA LEU A 22 49.76 41.81 -3.19
C LEU A 22 49.45 41.53 -1.71
N ASN A 23 50.19 42.11 -0.78
CA ASN A 23 50.02 41.88 0.66
C ASN A 23 49.87 43.19 1.44
N ASN A 24 49.44 43.09 2.70
CA ASN A 24 49.47 44.17 3.71
C ASN A 24 48.49 45.34 3.47
N PHE A 25 47.34 45.08 2.84
CA PHE A 25 46.25 46.05 2.73
C PHE A 25 45.72 46.50 4.10
N SER A 26 45.17 47.73 4.18
CA SER A 26 44.50 48.16 5.40
C SER A 26 43.04 47.66 5.46
N PRO A 27 42.49 47.47 6.67
CA PRO A 27 41.09 47.08 6.81
C PRO A 27 40.12 48.14 6.27
N GLN A 28 38.98 47.67 5.73
CA GLN A 28 37.86 48.49 5.22
C GLN A 28 38.18 49.36 4.00
N GLU A 29 39.21 49.01 3.24
CA GLU A 29 39.47 49.64 1.93
C GLU A 29 38.67 48.96 0.82
N THR A 30 38.38 49.70 -0.25
CA THR A 30 37.89 49.14 -1.51
C THR A 30 39.02 49.07 -2.51
N LEU A 31 39.30 47.87 -3.02
CA LEU A 31 40.21 47.62 -4.13
C LEU A 31 39.39 47.30 -5.38
N THR A 32 39.60 48.05 -6.45
CA THR A 32 39.06 47.77 -7.77
C THR A 32 40.13 47.11 -8.63
N LEU A 33 39.80 45.99 -9.25
CA LEU A 33 40.61 45.29 -10.23
C LEU A 33 39.89 45.28 -11.58
N SER A 34 40.51 45.79 -12.63
CA SER A 34 39.90 45.82 -13.97
C SER A 34 40.97 45.76 -15.07
N ARG A 35 40.62 45.22 -16.24
CA ARG A 35 41.44 45.26 -17.44
C ARG A 35 41.24 46.58 -18.19
N ALA A 36 42.34 47.20 -18.61
CA ALA A 36 42.37 48.38 -19.46
C ALA A 36 43.32 48.14 -20.65
N GLY A 37 42.75 47.72 -21.79
CA GLY A 37 43.54 47.35 -22.98
C GLY A 37 44.41 46.12 -22.74
N ASP A 38 45.72 46.29 -22.87
CA ASP A 38 46.73 45.23 -22.67
C ASP A 38 47.27 45.17 -21.24
N SER A 39 46.64 45.88 -20.29
CA SER A 39 47.07 45.92 -18.89
C SER A 39 45.95 45.63 -17.90
N TYR A 40 46.31 45.11 -16.73
CA TYR A 40 45.45 45.01 -15.56
C TYR A 40 45.73 46.18 -14.62
N GLU A 41 44.67 46.88 -14.23
CA GLU A 41 44.69 48.04 -13.36
C GLU A 41 44.13 47.70 -11.98
N PHE A 42 44.84 48.15 -10.95
CA PHE A 42 44.46 48.04 -9.54
C PHE A 42 44.29 49.44 -8.97
N VAL A 43 43.09 49.76 -8.50
CA VAL A 43 42.72 51.10 -8.02
C VAL A 43 42.24 51.02 -6.58
N LEU A 44 42.77 51.88 -5.71
CA LEU A 44 42.34 51.97 -4.31
C LEU A 44 41.43 53.19 -4.12
N SER A 45 40.27 52.98 -3.49
CA SER A 45 39.29 54.04 -3.20
C SER A 45 39.85 55.26 -2.46
N GLN A 46 40.97 55.13 -1.74
CA GLN A 46 41.61 56.22 -0.99
C GLN A 46 43.15 56.27 -1.10
N GLY A 47 43.75 56.12 -2.30
CA GLY A 47 45.09 56.71 -2.49
C GLY A 47 46.02 56.26 -3.61
N ASP A 48 46.99 57.15 -3.93
CA ASP A 48 48.07 56.97 -4.91
C ASP A 48 49.10 55.90 -4.53
N TRP A 49 49.33 54.95 -5.43
CA TRP A 49 50.47 54.03 -5.39
C TRP A 49 51.77 54.79 -5.71
N TYR A 50 52.78 54.76 -4.82
CA TYR A 50 54.15 55.19 -5.16
C TYR A 50 55.20 54.21 -4.68
N GLU A 51 56.29 54.06 -5.45
CA GLU A 51 57.41 53.17 -5.12
C GLU A 51 58.33 53.82 -4.06
N ASP A 52 58.63 53.12 -2.98
CA ASP A 52 59.65 53.55 -2.01
C ASP A 52 61.04 52.97 -2.36
N GLY A 53 62.07 53.82 -2.26
CA GLY A 53 63.48 53.38 -2.35
C GLY A 53 64.15 53.34 -3.73
N VAL A 54 63.53 53.84 -4.81
CA VAL A 54 64.14 53.89 -6.16
C VAL A 54 64.11 55.32 -6.71
N ALA A 55 65.22 55.77 -7.33
CA ALA A 55 65.29 57.10 -7.92
C ALA A 55 64.23 57.26 -9.03
N GLN A 56 63.56 58.42 -9.09
CA GLN A 56 62.55 58.69 -10.12
C GLN A 56 63.11 58.41 -11.52
N GLY A 57 62.55 57.41 -12.21
CA GLY A 57 62.86 57.08 -13.60
C GLY A 57 63.52 55.73 -13.88
N SER A 58 63.68 54.83 -12.90
CA SER A 58 64.09 53.44 -13.17
C SER A 58 63.02 52.46 -12.73
N SER A 59 62.18 52.01 -13.68
CA SER A 59 61.36 50.81 -13.49
C SER A 59 62.30 49.59 -13.43
N LEU A 60 62.18 48.77 -12.38
CA LEU A 60 62.93 47.51 -12.25
C LEU A 60 62.24 46.34 -12.98
N LEU A 61 61.04 46.56 -13.55
CA LEU A 61 60.26 45.58 -14.30
C LEU A 61 59.54 46.30 -15.45
N ASP A 62 59.93 46.02 -16.71
CA ASP A 62 59.30 46.60 -17.91
C ASP A 62 57.76 46.42 -17.97
N SER A 63 57.22 45.53 -17.12
CA SER A 63 55.82 45.15 -17.06
C SER A 63 54.98 45.84 -15.97
N VAL A 64 55.58 46.68 -15.11
CA VAL A 64 54.87 47.33 -13.98
C VAL A 64 54.97 48.86 -14.07
N ALA A 65 53.83 49.54 -14.00
CA ALA A 65 53.77 51.00 -13.98
C ALA A 65 52.86 51.52 -12.85
N ALA A 66 53.41 52.33 -11.94
CA ALA A 66 52.64 53.12 -10.99
C ALA A 66 52.49 54.56 -11.51
N SER A 67 51.25 55.02 -11.73
CA SER A 67 51.01 56.40 -12.21
C SER A 67 50.75 57.34 -11.03
N SER A 68 51.57 58.38 -10.89
CA SER A 68 51.40 59.43 -9.85
C SER A 68 50.43 60.56 -10.27
N SER A 69 49.88 60.49 -11.48
CA SER A 69 49.08 61.57 -12.10
C SER A 69 47.57 61.33 -12.13
N ASN A 70 47.08 60.20 -11.60
CA ASN A 70 45.65 59.86 -11.57
C ASN A 70 45.13 59.93 -10.13
N PRO A 71 44.05 60.67 -9.81
CA PRO A 71 43.63 60.97 -8.43
C PRO A 71 43.11 59.78 -7.60
N GLY A 72 43.11 58.56 -8.15
CA GLY A 72 42.64 57.34 -7.49
C GLY A 72 43.73 56.30 -7.18
N GLY A 73 44.99 56.58 -7.47
CA GLY A 73 46.08 55.61 -7.34
C GLY A 73 45.89 54.34 -8.14
N MET A 74 46.63 54.26 -9.24
CA MET A 74 46.57 53.14 -10.17
C MET A 74 47.92 52.42 -10.28
N LEU A 75 47.91 51.10 -10.06
CA LEU A 75 48.99 50.18 -10.42
C LEU A 75 48.57 49.44 -11.69
N ALA A 76 49.38 49.49 -12.74
CA ALA A 76 49.12 48.84 -14.02
C ALA A 76 50.17 47.76 -14.32
N LEU A 77 49.73 46.61 -14.81
CA LEU A 77 50.57 45.46 -15.16
C LEU A 77 50.24 44.95 -16.56
N ASN A 78 51.25 44.60 -17.37
CA ASN A 78 51.01 43.96 -18.66
C ASN A 78 50.25 42.63 -18.49
N ALA A 79 49.14 42.48 -19.21
CA ALA A 79 48.28 41.31 -19.13
C ALA A 79 48.98 40.02 -19.61
N SER A 80 49.95 40.12 -20.51
CA SER A 80 50.73 38.97 -21.00
C SER A 80 51.69 38.39 -19.96
N ASP A 81 52.03 39.15 -18.93
CA ASP A 81 53.08 38.82 -17.97
C ASP A 81 52.50 38.32 -16.63
N VAL A 82 51.18 38.36 -16.48
CA VAL A 82 50.46 37.94 -15.26
C VAL A 82 49.62 36.70 -15.58
N GLN A 83 49.97 35.60 -14.95
CA GLN A 83 49.30 34.29 -15.04
C GLN A 83 48.37 34.09 -13.84
N SER A 84 48.79 34.44 -12.63
CA SER A 84 47.95 34.37 -11.42
C SER A 84 48.06 35.63 -10.58
N ILE A 85 47.01 35.91 -9.82
CA ILE A 85 46.97 37.01 -8.85
C ILE A 85 46.63 36.42 -7.49
N THR A 86 47.43 36.75 -6.48
CA THR A 86 47.15 36.47 -5.08
C THR A 86 47.07 37.79 -4.31
N ILE A 87 45.97 38.01 -3.61
CA ILE A 87 45.78 39.14 -2.70
C ILE A 87 45.69 38.61 -1.29
N ASN A 88 46.47 39.17 -0.37
CA ASN A 88 46.38 38.90 1.05
C ASN A 88 46.06 40.19 1.79
N ALA A 89 44.81 40.30 2.21
CA ALA A 89 44.26 41.44 2.92
C ALA A 89 43.71 41.03 4.29
N ASN A 90 43.19 42.00 5.04
CA ASN A 90 42.43 41.77 6.26
C ASN A 90 41.18 42.64 6.21
N ASN A 91 40.04 42.07 5.84
CA ASN A 91 38.74 42.74 5.73
C ASN A 91 38.70 43.83 4.64
N LEU A 92 38.89 43.41 3.38
CA LEU A 92 38.90 44.25 2.18
C LEU A 92 37.61 44.09 1.36
N SER A 93 37.06 45.18 0.85
CA SER A 93 36.01 45.14 -0.18
C SER A 93 36.64 45.05 -1.57
N LEU A 94 36.25 44.06 -2.35
CA LEU A 94 36.74 43.82 -3.70
C LEU A 94 35.71 44.25 -4.74
N VAL A 95 36.13 45.07 -5.69
CA VAL A 95 35.34 45.44 -6.88
C VAL A 95 36.02 44.85 -8.11
N LEU A 96 35.33 43.95 -8.80
CA LEU A 96 35.80 43.32 -10.03
C LEU A 96 35.20 44.06 -11.24
N GLY A 97 36.05 44.62 -12.10
CA GLY A 97 35.67 45.08 -13.43
C GLY A 97 35.84 43.95 -14.46
N ASP A 98 36.08 44.32 -15.72
CA ASP A 98 36.37 43.34 -16.77
C ASP A 98 37.68 42.62 -16.48
N ILE A 99 37.63 41.29 -16.39
CA ILE A 99 38.78 40.44 -16.10
C ILE A 99 38.70 39.23 -17.02
N ASP A 100 39.80 38.89 -17.71
CA ASP A 100 39.83 37.79 -18.69
C ASP A 100 41.17 37.06 -18.61
N PHE A 101 41.31 36.24 -17.55
CA PHE A 101 42.43 35.32 -17.34
C PHE A 101 42.00 33.92 -17.78
N GLY A 102 42.11 33.63 -19.08
CA GLY A 102 41.54 32.41 -19.66
C GLY A 102 42.08 31.04 -19.17
N PHE A 103 43.07 30.94 -18.27
CA PHE A 103 43.70 29.64 -17.93
C PHE A 103 44.16 29.39 -16.47
N ASP A 104 44.06 30.33 -15.53
CA ASP A 104 44.74 30.23 -14.21
C ASP A 104 43.86 30.71 -13.02
N THR A 105 44.40 30.61 -11.79
CA THR A 105 43.72 30.93 -10.52
C THR A 105 43.86 32.40 -10.10
N LEU A 106 42.75 33.00 -9.64
CA LEU A 106 42.68 34.26 -8.91
C LEU A 106 42.39 33.97 -7.45
N ASP A 107 43.33 34.29 -6.56
CA ASP A 107 43.25 33.98 -5.12
C ASP A 107 43.15 35.28 -4.30
N PHE A 108 42.03 35.49 -3.62
CA PHE A 108 41.74 36.67 -2.82
C PHE A 108 41.49 36.31 -1.36
N ASN A 109 42.50 36.49 -0.53
CA ASN A 109 42.44 36.24 0.90
C ASN A 109 42.15 37.52 1.68
N GLY A 110 41.29 37.42 2.69
CA GLY A 110 40.97 38.57 3.55
C GLY A 110 39.82 39.45 3.05
N ILE A 111 38.94 38.95 2.19
CA ILE A 111 37.88 39.74 1.55
C ILE A 111 36.61 39.69 2.39
N SER A 112 35.95 40.82 2.61
CA SER A 112 34.67 40.88 3.33
C SER A 112 33.46 41.14 2.43
N SER A 113 33.67 41.72 1.26
CA SER A 113 32.60 41.90 0.28
C SER A 113 33.11 41.84 -1.14
N VAL A 114 32.32 41.28 -2.04
CA VAL A 114 32.59 41.21 -3.48
C VAL A 114 31.51 41.95 -4.24
N HIS A 115 31.93 42.79 -5.16
CA HIS A 115 31.06 43.53 -6.08
C HIS A 115 31.62 43.45 -7.49
N GLN A 116 30.76 43.27 -8.48
CA GLN A 116 31.15 43.39 -9.88
C GLN A 116 30.60 44.69 -10.48
N GLY A 117 31.46 45.44 -11.17
CA GLY A 117 31.10 46.66 -11.88
C GLY A 117 30.06 46.38 -12.96
N LEU A 118 29.16 47.35 -13.20
CA LEU A 118 28.07 47.19 -14.16
C LEU A 118 28.58 46.87 -15.58
N GLY A 119 28.08 45.77 -16.14
CA GLY A 119 28.43 45.32 -17.49
C GLY A 119 29.84 44.74 -17.61
N SER A 120 30.47 44.39 -16.49
CA SER A 120 31.78 43.75 -16.48
C SER A 120 31.69 42.23 -16.39
N SER A 121 32.57 41.51 -17.07
CA SER A 121 32.65 40.04 -16.99
C SER A 121 33.97 39.59 -16.36
N VAL A 122 33.92 38.55 -15.52
CA VAL A 122 35.12 37.90 -14.98
C VAL A 122 35.25 36.52 -15.61
N SER A 123 36.36 36.27 -16.30
CA SER A 123 36.74 34.94 -16.77
C SER A 123 38.04 34.52 -16.09
N ALA A 124 38.02 33.40 -15.38
CA ALA A 124 39.17 32.82 -14.69
C ALA A 124 39.09 31.29 -14.74
N GLY A 125 40.20 30.57 -14.58
CA GLY A 125 40.11 29.12 -14.36
C GLY A 125 39.43 28.81 -13.03
N MET A 126 39.88 29.49 -11.98
CA MET A 126 39.30 29.42 -10.63
C MET A 126 39.38 30.79 -9.95
N LEU A 127 38.28 31.24 -9.36
CA LEU A 127 38.20 32.38 -8.47
C LEU A 127 38.08 31.88 -7.03
N ASP A 128 39.17 31.93 -6.27
CA ASP A 128 39.23 31.55 -4.86
C ASP A 128 39.17 32.81 -3.99
N ILE A 129 38.19 32.90 -3.10
CA ILE A 129 37.94 34.03 -2.22
C ILE A 129 37.84 33.50 -0.79
N SER A 130 38.62 34.07 0.13
CA SER A 130 38.55 33.73 1.54
C SER A 130 38.33 34.95 2.45
N SER A 131 37.45 34.81 3.45
CA SER A 131 37.18 35.81 4.49
C SER A 131 37.55 35.30 5.87
N PRO A 132 38.28 36.07 6.70
CA PRO A 132 38.50 35.78 8.12
C PRO A 132 37.27 36.08 9.00
N GLY A 133 36.18 36.58 8.40
CA GLY A 133 34.89 36.82 9.05
C GLY A 133 33.78 36.53 8.03
N ASP A 134 32.80 37.42 7.94
CA ASP A 134 31.71 37.30 6.98
C ASP A 134 32.16 37.63 5.55
N LEU A 135 31.49 37.04 4.56
CA LEU A 135 31.70 37.31 3.14
C LEU A 135 30.36 37.66 2.50
N HIS A 136 30.28 38.83 1.90
CA HIS A 136 29.04 39.33 1.29
C HIS A 136 29.19 39.55 -0.21
N PHE A 137 28.33 38.93 -1.01
CA PHE A 137 28.30 39.10 -2.47
C PHE A 137 27.20 40.07 -2.89
N THR A 138 27.58 41.13 -3.59
CA THR A 138 26.60 42.10 -4.13
C THR A 138 26.31 41.89 -5.60
N SER A 139 27.25 41.34 -6.37
CA SER A 139 27.06 40.91 -7.75
C SER A 139 28.30 40.14 -8.21
N LEU A 140 28.13 39.11 -9.03
CA LEU A 140 29.24 38.41 -9.69
C LEU A 140 28.74 37.69 -10.94
N GLU A 141 29.36 37.96 -12.08
CA GLU A 141 29.24 37.17 -13.31
C GLU A 141 30.60 36.55 -13.65
N LEU A 142 30.73 35.25 -13.40
CA LEU A 142 31.97 34.48 -13.54
C LEU A 142 31.83 33.44 -14.63
N THR A 143 32.81 33.37 -15.53
CA THR A 143 33.09 32.18 -16.35
C THR A 143 34.30 31.48 -15.76
N GLY A 144 34.11 30.27 -15.20
CA GLY A 144 35.11 29.59 -14.39
C GLY A 144 34.56 28.98 -13.11
N GLU A 145 35.43 28.35 -12.32
CA GLU A 145 35.06 27.80 -11.01
C GLU A 145 35.11 28.87 -9.92
N LEU A 146 34.16 28.87 -8.99
CA LEU A 146 34.15 29.70 -7.78
C LEU A 146 34.47 28.86 -6.55
N ARG A 147 35.38 29.34 -5.71
CA ARG A 147 35.54 28.89 -4.33
C ARG A 147 35.40 30.08 -3.40
N ALA A 148 34.40 30.06 -2.54
CA ALA A 148 34.11 31.12 -1.59
C ALA A 148 34.16 30.54 -0.18
N SER A 149 35.11 30.98 0.63
CA SER A 149 35.29 30.52 2.01
C SER A 149 35.17 31.66 3.02
N ALA A 150 34.48 31.44 4.14
CA ALA A 150 34.29 32.43 5.20
C ALA A 150 34.42 31.79 6.58
N ALA A 151 35.14 32.44 7.50
CA ALA A 151 35.16 32.05 8.90
C ALA A 151 33.92 32.53 9.68
N GLY A 152 33.11 33.41 9.08
CA GLY A 152 31.78 33.81 9.53
C GLY A 152 30.70 33.32 8.55
N ASP A 153 29.72 34.17 8.26
CA ASP A 153 28.60 33.85 7.37
C ASP A 153 28.91 34.20 5.90
N ILE A 154 28.25 33.52 4.95
CA ILE A 154 28.21 33.90 3.53
C ILE A 154 26.82 34.42 3.20
N THR A 155 26.73 35.63 2.63
CA THR A 155 25.46 36.30 2.28
C THR A 155 25.48 36.96 0.91
N ASP A 156 24.32 37.28 0.34
CA ASP A 156 24.20 38.08 -0.89
C ASP A 156 23.13 39.19 -0.83
N SER A 157 22.97 39.91 -1.94
CA SER A 157 21.98 41.00 -2.10
C SER A 157 21.55 41.27 -3.55
N SER A 158 21.95 40.43 -4.51
CA SER A 158 21.61 40.59 -5.93
C SER A 158 21.99 39.33 -6.73
N THR A 159 22.24 39.49 -8.02
CA THR A 159 22.55 38.44 -8.99
C THR A 159 23.99 37.90 -8.91
N MET A 160 24.11 36.58 -8.85
CA MET A 160 25.33 35.80 -9.00
C MET A 160 25.14 34.76 -10.11
N THR A 161 25.99 34.81 -11.14
CA THR A 161 25.99 33.85 -12.25
C THR A 161 27.38 33.25 -12.39
N ILE A 162 27.47 31.92 -12.30
CA ILE A 162 28.71 31.16 -12.41
C ILE A 162 28.55 30.15 -13.56
N ILE A 163 29.33 30.33 -14.61
CA ILE A 163 29.47 29.38 -15.72
C ILE A 163 30.61 28.43 -15.38
N GLY A 164 30.35 27.48 -14.48
CA GLY A 164 31.30 26.55 -13.89
C GLY A 164 30.79 25.99 -12.57
N ASP A 165 31.65 25.31 -11.81
CA ASP A 165 31.35 24.82 -10.47
C ASP A 165 31.45 25.94 -9.42
N ALA A 166 30.68 25.86 -8.35
CA ALA A 166 30.70 26.82 -7.26
C ALA A 166 30.71 26.12 -5.88
N ASP A 167 31.79 26.33 -5.12
CA ASP A 167 31.93 25.83 -3.75
C ASP A 167 31.83 26.98 -2.73
N PHE A 168 30.81 26.94 -1.87
CA PHE A 168 30.63 27.87 -0.76
C PHE A 168 30.89 27.16 0.57
N THR A 169 31.86 27.65 1.35
CA THR A 169 32.25 27.08 2.65
C THR A 169 32.23 28.15 3.74
N ALA A 170 31.28 28.06 4.67
CA ALA A 170 31.16 28.95 5.82
C ALA A 170 31.39 28.18 7.13
N VAL A 171 32.17 28.74 8.06
CA VAL A 171 32.17 28.25 9.45
C VAL A 171 30.88 28.67 10.16
N GLY A 172 30.28 29.79 9.76
CA GLY A 172 28.95 30.23 10.15
C GLY A 172 27.86 29.62 9.25
N SER A 173 26.86 30.43 8.91
CA SER A 173 25.73 30.05 8.05
C SER A 173 25.92 30.53 6.62
N ILE A 174 25.23 29.89 5.68
CA ILE A 174 25.11 30.35 4.30
C ILE A 174 23.66 30.79 4.11
N THR A 175 23.45 32.04 3.69
CA THR A 175 22.13 32.58 3.35
C THR A 175 22.28 33.28 2.01
N LEU A 176 21.77 32.65 0.96
CA LEU A 176 21.88 33.17 -0.39
C LEU A 176 20.50 33.22 -1.04
N ASN A 177 20.31 34.17 -1.92
CA ASN A 177 19.13 34.22 -2.79
C ASN A 177 17.80 34.24 -2.00
N GLU A 178 17.78 34.93 -0.86
CA GLU A 178 16.62 34.99 0.03
C GLU A 178 15.61 36.09 -0.29
N ASN A 179 15.90 36.99 -1.25
CA ASN A 179 14.98 38.02 -1.70
C ASN A 179 14.49 37.76 -3.13
N ALA A 180 13.26 38.19 -3.45
CA ALA A 180 12.62 37.92 -4.74
C ALA A 180 13.30 38.49 -6.00
N CYS A 181 14.35 39.31 -5.83
CA CYS A 181 15.12 39.87 -6.94
C CYS A 181 16.54 39.29 -7.03
N ASP A 182 16.92 38.44 -6.08
CA ASP A 182 18.20 37.77 -6.09
C ASP A 182 18.16 36.65 -7.15
N VAL A 183 19.31 36.35 -7.74
CA VAL A 183 19.48 35.24 -8.67
C VAL A 183 20.78 34.56 -8.33
N LEU A 184 20.78 33.25 -8.13
CA LEU A 184 21.97 32.43 -8.07
C LEU A 184 21.90 31.38 -9.18
N HIS A 185 22.64 31.57 -10.26
CA HIS A 185 22.70 30.62 -11.37
C HIS A 185 24.09 29.99 -11.41
N VAL A 186 24.15 28.65 -11.32
CA VAL A 186 25.39 27.88 -11.45
C VAL A 186 25.19 26.81 -12.52
N THR A 187 25.98 26.86 -13.60
CA THR A 187 25.83 25.86 -14.69
C THR A 187 26.47 24.51 -14.37
N GLY A 188 27.41 24.48 -13.41
CA GLY A 188 28.11 23.28 -12.95
C GLY A 188 27.53 22.75 -11.64
N LYS A 189 28.39 22.12 -10.84
CA LYS A 189 28.06 21.64 -9.50
C LYS A 189 28.08 22.78 -8.49
N THR A 190 27.04 22.87 -7.68
CA THR A 190 26.99 23.76 -6.52
C THR A 190 27.20 22.98 -5.23
N THR A 191 28.19 23.38 -4.43
CA THR A 191 28.47 22.80 -3.10
C THR A 191 28.26 23.85 -2.01
N PHE A 192 27.44 23.54 -1.00
CA PHE A 192 27.27 24.35 0.21
C PHE A 192 27.79 23.60 1.43
N SER A 193 28.72 24.18 2.18
CA SER A 193 29.25 23.61 3.42
C SER A 193 29.22 24.66 4.52
N ALA A 194 28.35 24.48 5.52
CA ALA A 194 28.16 25.44 6.60
C ALA A 194 28.40 24.79 7.97
N GLY A 195 29.02 25.51 8.90
CA GLY A 195 29.05 25.11 10.31
C GLY A 195 27.75 25.43 11.07
N GLY A 196 26.90 26.30 10.49
CA GLY A 196 25.57 26.68 10.98
C GLY A 196 24.43 26.08 10.13
N SER A 197 23.58 26.93 9.56
CA SER A 197 22.47 26.56 8.67
C SER A 197 22.73 26.97 7.22
N ILE A 198 22.03 26.34 6.28
CA ILE A 198 22.01 26.70 4.86
C ILE A 198 20.59 27.14 4.50
N LEU A 199 20.45 28.35 3.97
CA LEU A 199 19.20 28.89 3.43
C LEU A 199 19.46 29.40 2.02
N VAL A 200 18.84 28.78 1.01
CA VAL A 200 19.00 29.16 -0.40
C VAL A 200 17.63 29.20 -1.08
N GLY A 201 17.31 30.32 -1.75
CA GLY A 201 16.16 30.41 -2.65
C GLY A 201 14.74 30.52 -2.06
N PRO A 202 14.46 30.82 -0.78
CA PRO A 202 13.06 30.90 -0.31
C PRO A 202 12.24 32.05 -0.96
N ALA A 203 12.86 32.93 -1.76
CA ALA A 203 12.17 33.95 -2.54
C ALA A 203 12.84 34.30 -3.88
N GLY A 204 14.17 34.23 -4.00
CA GLY A 204 14.92 34.52 -5.25
C GLY A 204 15.00 33.31 -6.19
N SER A 205 15.71 33.44 -7.33
CA SER A 205 15.83 32.36 -8.34
C SER A 205 17.15 31.58 -8.22
N PHE A 206 17.11 30.35 -7.73
CA PHE A 206 18.30 29.49 -7.62
C PHE A 206 18.28 28.38 -8.67
N LYS A 207 19.37 28.24 -9.44
CA LYS A 207 19.46 27.31 -10.56
C LYS A 207 20.76 26.54 -10.51
N THR A 208 20.67 25.21 -10.52
CA THR A 208 21.86 24.34 -10.55
C THR A 208 21.54 22.99 -11.18
N GLY A 209 22.49 22.41 -11.91
CA GLY A 209 22.33 21.03 -12.43
C GLY A 209 22.70 19.96 -11.40
N SER A 210 23.69 20.23 -10.56
CA SER A 210 24.12 19.31 -9.51
C SER A 210 24.28 20.02 -8.17
N LEU A 211 23.91 19.33 -7.09
CA LEU A 211 23.87 19.90 -5.75
C LEU A 211 24.59 19.00 -4.74
N ASN A 212 25.32 19.62 -3.84
CA ASN A 212 25.83 19.02 -2.62
C ASN A 212 25.67 20.00 -1.45
N PHE A 213 25.22 19.53 -0.29
CA PHE A 213 25.07 20.37 0.89
C PHE A 213 25.48 19.65 2.18
N ASN A 214 26.14 20.38 3.09
CA ASN A 214 26.56 19.85 4.38
C ASN A 214 26.40 20.90 5.46
N ALA A 215 25.49 20.66 6.42
CA ALA A 215 25.32 21.50 7.59
C ALA A 215 24.82 20.70 8.80
N PRO A 216 25.34 20.95 10.01
CA PRO A 216 24.77 20.37 11.23
C PRO A 216 23.44 21.03 11.62
N GLY A 217 23.15 22.24 11.11
CA GLY A 217 21.89 22.95 11.31
C GLY A 217 20.83 22.62 10.25
N GLY A 218 19.79 23.44 10.16
CA GLY A 218 18.76 23.30 9.13
C GLY A 218 19.29 23.63 7.74
N VAL A 219 18.89 22.85 6.74
CA VAL A 219 19.12 23.09 5.32
C VAL A 219 17.76 23.33 4.68
N SER A 220 17.56 24.52 4.12
CA SER A 220 16.39 24.88 3.33
C SER A 220 16.85 25.38 1.97
N ILE A 221 16.59 24.61 0.92
CA ILE A 221 16.99 24.91 -0.45
C ILE A 221 15.76 24.83 -1.34
N GLN A 222 15.49 25.89 -2.07
CA GLN A 222 14.52 25.92 -3.15
C GLN A 222 15.27 26.16 -4.46
N GLU A 223 15.21 25.19 -5.37
CA GLU A 223 15.80 25.21 -6.70
C GLU A 223 14.66 25.38 -7.73
N ASP A 224 14.81 26.34 -8.63
CA ASP A 224 13.77 26.81 -9.57
C ASP A 224 14.09 26.45 -11.04
N GLY A 225 14.80 25.34 -11.26
CA GLY A 225 15.18 24.82 -12.57
C GLY A 225 16.11 25.73 -13.40
N ASP A 226 17.03 25.14 -14.16
CA ASP A 226 17.89 25.90 -15.07
C ASP A 226 17.15 26.44 -16.33
N GLY A 227 15.90 26.02 -16.56
CA GLY A 227 15.08 26.35 -17.72
C GLY A 227 15.35 25.53 -18.98
N LEU A 228 16.31 24.61 -18.93
CA LEU A 228 16.80 23.80 -20.06
C LEU A 228 16.71 22.29 -19.80
N SER A 229 17.11 21.88 -18.60
CA SER A 229 17.13 20.52 -18.05
C SER A 229 16.76 20.62 -16.56
N PRO A 230 15.47 20.45 -16.21
CA PRO A 230 14.96 20.69 -14.86
C PRO A 230 15.22 19.48 -13.94
N THR A 231 16.37 18.84 -14.09
CA THR A 231 16.76 17.70 -13.26
C THR A 231 17.87 18.14 -12.33
N THR A 232 17.57 18.22 -11.03
CA THR A 232 18.58 18.42 -10.00
C THR A 232 19.18 17.08 -9.63
N VAL A 233 20.51 16.99 -9.69
CA VAL A 233 21.25 15.79 -9.32
C VAL A 233 21.95 15.97 -7.98
N LEU A 234 21.56 15.21 -6.95
CA LEU A 234 22.31 15.12 -5.69
C LEU A 234 23.58 14.31 -5.91
N THR A 235 24.70 14.81 -5.37
CA THR A 235 26.00 14.15 -5.52
C THR A 235 26.72 14.04 -4.19
N GLY A 236 27.58 13.03 -4.04
CA GLY A 236 28.50 12.88 -2.91
C GLY A 236 27.80 12.73 -1.55
N THR A 237 28.43 13.22 -0.48
CA THR A 237 27.88 13.15 0.88
C THR A 237 27.13 14.43 1.21
N ASN A 238 25.88 14.28 1.65
CA ASN A 238 24.97 15.34 2.04
C ASN A 238 24.54 15.15 3.49
N THR A 239 24.62 16.21 4.28
CA THR A 239 24.26 16.18 5.71
C THR A 239 23.37 17.37 6.07
N ALA A 240 22.35 17.12 6.87
CA ALA A 240 21.46 18.14 7.40
C ALA A 240 21.00 17.82 8.83
N GLY A 241 20.90 18.83 9.70
CA GLY A 241 20.18 18.69 10.96
C GLY A 241 18.68 18.48 10.72
N MET A 242 18.09 19.28 9.83
CA MET A 242 16.73 19.19 9.29
C MET A 242 16.80 19.58 7.82
N LEU A 243 16.03 18.93 6.94
CA LEU A 243 16.05 19.21 5.50
C LEU A 243 14.68 19.70 5.02
N ASN A 244 14.68 20.80 4.27
CA ASN A 244 13.59 21.23 3.41
C ASN A 244 14.15 21.49 2.01
N LEU A 245 13.91 20.59 1.07
CA LEU A 245 14.40 20.66 -0.29
C LEU A 245 13.21 20.74 -1.24
N SER A 246 13.10 21.84 -1.98
CA SER A 246 12.12 22.01 -3.05
C SER A 246 12.85 22.12 -4.37
N VAL A 247 12.40 21.39 -5.39
CA VAL A 247 13.00 21.36 -6.73
C VAL A 247 11.90 21.53 -7.78
N GLU A 248 12.17 22.33 -8.81
CA GLU A 248 11.36 22.34 -10.03
C GLU A 248 11.87 21.27 -11.00
N GLY A 249 10.98 20.38 -11.42
CA GLY A 249 11.30 19.17 -12.17
C GLY A 249 11.81 18.03 -11.28
N ALA A 250 12.65 17.16 -11.87
CA ALA A 250 13.03 15.91 -11.24
C ALA A 250 14.20 16.06 -10.26
N LEU A 251 14.15 15.29 -9.17
CA LEU A 251 15.26 15.13 -8.24
C LEU A 251 15.79 13.71 -8.32
N VAL A 252 17.06 13.58 -8.70
CA VAL A 252 17.77 12.30 -8.81
C VAL A 252 19.08 12.33 -8.02
N ASN A 253 19.74 11.19 -7.83
CA ASN A 253 21.10 11.15 -7.30
C ASN A 253 22.09 10.41 -8.23
N GLU A 254 23.37 10.77 -8.13
CA GLU A 254 24.46 9.98 -8.71
C GLU A 254 24.73 8.71 -7.87
N PRO A 255 25.29 7.65 -8.46
CA PRO A 255 25.74 6.47 -7.70
C PRO A 255 26.76 6.83 -6.60
N GLY A 256 26.60 6.20 -5.44
CA GLY A 256 27.41 6.44 -4.25
C GLY A 256 27.02 7.70 -3.46
N THR A 257 25.83 8.25 -3.71
CA THR A 257 25.34 9.43 -2.99
C THR A 257 24.81 9.04 -1.62
N SER A 258 25.18 9.82 -0.61
CA SER A 258 24.67 9.65 0.76
C SER A 258 23.94 10.91 1.19
N LEU A 259 22.75 10.77 1.76
CA LEU A 259 21.97 11.82 2.39
C LEU A 259 21.61 11.40 3.83
N ASP A 260 22.19 12.07 4.81
CA ASP A 260 21.97 11.83 6.24
C ASP A 260 21.29 13.04 6.89
N VAL A 261 20.07 12.85 7.38
CA VAL A 261 19.25 13.86 8.03
C VAL A 261 18.98 13.46 9.48
N ALA A 262 19.47 14.28 10.41
CA ALA A 262 19.43 13.98 11.84
C ALA A 262 18.02 14.08 12.47
N THR A 263 17.10 14.81 11.84
CA THR A 263 15.71 14.96 12.28
C THR A 263 14.75 14.74 11.11
N ASP A 264 13.92 15.73 10.78
CA ASP A 264 12.91 15.62 9.73
C ASP A 264 13.47 16.08 8.38
N ALA A 265 13.03 15.40 7.32
CA ALA A 265 13.29 15.76 5.93
C ALA A 265 11.96 15.98 5.20
N SER A 266 11.86 17.07 4.47
CA SER A 266 10.79 17.37 3.53
C SER A 266 11.42 17.59 2.16
N ILE A 267 11.09 16.72 1.20
CA ILE A 267 11.55 16.79 -0.18
C ILE A 267 10.33 16.95 -1.06
N THR A 268 10.28 18.02 -1.83
CA THR A 268 9.16 18.34 -2.72
C THR A 268 9.65 18.62 -4.12
N THR A 269 9.00 18.03 -5.11
CA THR A 269 9.20 18.32 -6.52
C THR A 269 7.92 18.87 -7.14
N THR A 270 8.07 19.75 -8.13
CA THR A 270 6.95 20.30 -8.92
C THR A 270 7.21 20.11 -10.40
N ASP A 271 6.16 20.16 -11.22
CA ASP A 271 6.33 20.05 -12.67
C ASP A 271 7.13 21.24 -13.19
N PHE A 272 8.11 20.95 -14.05
CA PHE A 272 8.73 21.97 -14.87
C PHE A 272 7.89 22.18 -16.12
N ASN A 273 7.43 23.42 -16.30
CA ASN A 273 6.74 23.82 -17.51
C ASN A 273 7.48 25.00 -18.16
N PRO A 274 8.13 24.80 -19.32
CA PRO A 274 8.86 25.88 -19.99
C PRO A 274 7.98 27.10 -20.21
N THR A 275 8.42 28.26 -19.74
CA THR A 275 7.69 29.52 -19.87
C THR A 275 7.45 29.94 -21.33
N ALA A 276 8.27 29.45 -22.26
CA ALA A 276 8.16 29.73 -23.68
C ALA A 276 7.34 28.69 -24.47
N ASP A 277 6.72 27.70 -23.82
CA ASP A 277 5.72 26.82 -24.46
C ASP A 277 4.36 27.52 -24.47
N PHE A 278 4.13 28.32 -25.51
CA PHE A 278 2.95 29.15 -25.66
C PHE A 278 1.75 28.40 -26.25
N ASP A 279 1.97 27.27 -26.92
CA ASP A 279 0.89 26.41 -27.43
C ASP A 279 0.52 25.23 -26.52
N LEU A 280 1.27 25.06 -25.41
CA LEU A 280 1.08 24.02 -24.39
C LEU A 280 1.21 22.62 -24.97
N SER A 281 2.07 22.45 -25.97
CA SER A 281 2.36 21.14 -26.56
C SER A 281 3.29 20.30 -25.69
N GLY A 282 3.91 20.89 -24.66
CA GLY A 282 4.91 20.29 -23.80
C GLY A 282 6.33 20.37 -24.36
N LEU A 283 6.54 21.05 -25.50
CA LEU A 283 7.84 21.19 -26.15
C LEU A 283 7.99 22.61 -26.69
N VAL A 284 9.04 23.32 -26.29
CA VAL A 284 9.35 24.63 -26.87
C VAL A 284 9.95 24.46 -28.26
N ASP A 285 9.17 24.75 -29.30
CA ASP A 285 9.61 24.61 -30.67
C ASP A 285 9.27 25.83 -31.57
N ASN A 286 9.25 25.60 -32.88
CA ASN A 286 8.99 26.67 -33.84
C ASN A 286 7.49 27.06 -33.91
N GLY A 287 6.59 26.25 -33.35
CA GLY A 287 5.19 26.56 -33.09
C GLY A 287 5.05 27.71 -32.10
N ASP A 288 5.74 27.63 -30.97
CA ASP A 288 5.78 28.68 -29.95
C ASP A 288 6.37 29.97 -30.50
N TYR A 289 7.47 29.84 -31.24
CA TYR A 289 8.07 30.98 -31.91
C TYR A 289 7.09 31.73 -32.82
N ALA A 290 6.22 30.99 -33.51
CA ALA A 290 5.20 31.58 -34.36
C ALA A 290 4.14 32.34 -33.53
N ILE A 291 3.82 31.86 -32.32
CA ILE A 291 2.93 32.54 -31.38
C ILE A 291 3.56 33.82 -30.85
N TRP A 292 4.80 33.77 -30.35
CA TRP A 292 5.52 34.97 -29.92
C TRP A 292 5.58 36.00 -31.05
N ARG A 293 6.01 35.58 -32.24
CA ARG A 293 6.14 36.47 -33.41
C ARG A 293 4.80 37.10 -33.81
N ALA A 294 3.70 36.37 -33.73
CA ALA A 294 2.37 36.88 -34.06
C ALA A 294 1.87 37.92 -33.06
N ASN A 295 2.33 37.85 -31.81
CA ASN A 295 1.86 38.66 -30.70
C ASN A 295 2.86 39.76 -30.26
N TYR A 296 4.05 39.83 -30.86
CA TYR A 296 5.05 40.85 -30.55
C TYR A 296 4.48 42.28 -30.63
N GLY A 297 4.59 43.03 -29.52
CA GLY A 297 3.99 44.36 -29.37
C GLY A 297 2.46 44.36 -29.23
N GLY A 298 1.86 43.20 -28.91
CA GLY A 298 0.44 43.02 -28.66
C GLY A 298 -0.06 43.68 -27.36
N PRO A 299 -1.38 43.68 -27.12
CA PRO A 299 -1.93 44.17 -25.86
C PRO A 299 -1.50 43.27 -24.68
N PRO A 300 -1.54 43.79 -23.43
CA PRO A 300 -1.20 43.00 -22.24
C PRO A 300 -2.01 41.71 -22.12
N GLY A 301 -1.33 40.61 -21.78
CA GLY A 301 -1.92 39.27 -21.67
C GLY A 301 -2.06 38.51 -22.99
N SER A 302 -1.43 38.98 -24.08
CA SER A 302 -1.23 38.19 -25.29
C SER A 302 -0.34 36.98 -25.02
N ALA A 303 -0.62 35.83 -25.66
CA ALA A 303 0.28 34.68 -25.64
C ALA A 303 1.64 35.05 -26.28
N GLY A 304 2.75 34.56 -25.74
CA GLY A 304 4.11 34.96 -26.13
C GLY A 304 4.88 35.74 -25.07
N ASP A 305 4.26 36.05 -23.93
CA ASP A 305 4.89 36.68 -22.77
C ASP A 305 5.50 35.57 -21.88
N ALA A 306 6.78 35.30 -22.06
CA ALA A 306 7.50 34.24 -21.34
C ALA A 306 8.05 34.73 -19.99
N ASN A 307 8.33 36.03 -19.84
CA ASN A 307 8.85 36.57 -18.58
C ASN A 307 7.73 36.98 -17.60
N GLY A 308 6.46 36.98 -18.05
CA GLY A 308 5.27 37.28 -17.25
C GLY A 308 5.10 38.77 -16.95
N ASP A 309 5.77 39.67 -17.66
CA ASP A 309 5.75 41.11 -17.38
C ASP A 309 4.51 41.82 -17.97
N ASN A 310 3.62 41.07 -18.63
CA ASN A 310 2.44 41.50 -19.37
C ASN A 310 2.75 42.24 -20.68
N ALA A 311 3.95 42.11 -21.23
CA ALA A 311 4.30 42.51 -22.58
C ALA A 311 4.83 41.31 -23.37
N VAL A 312 4.66 41.35 -24.70
CA VAL A 312 5.30 40.39 -25.61
C VAL A 312 6.34 41.15 -26.39
N ASP A 313 7.60 41.04 -25.99
CA ASP A 313 8.72 41.80 -26.52
C ASP A 313 10.00 40.98 -26.74
N ALA A 314 11.14 41.65 -26.85
CA ALA A 314 12.42 41.01 -27.16
C ALA A 314 13.01 40.23 -25.97
N ALA A 315 12.58 40.52 -24.74
CA ALA A 315 12.93 39.75 -23.56
C ALA A 315 12.33 38.35 -23.65
N ASP A 316 11.07 38.23 -24.07
CA ASP A 316 10.42 36.92 -24.24
C ASP A 316 11.05 36.08 -25.35
N TYR A 317 11.48 36.73 -26.43
CA TYR A 317 12.23 36.04 -27.49
C TYR A 317 13.53 35.43 -26.98
N THR A 318 14.17 36.12 -26.02
CA THR A 318 15.41 35.64 -25.41
C THR A 318 15.13 34.39 -24.61
N LEU A 319 14.09 34.39 -23.77
CA LEU A 319 13.65 33.20 -23.04
C LEU A 319 13.25 32.05 -23.99
N TRP A 320 12.48 32.31 -25.04
CA TRP A 320 12.16 31.28 -26.04
C TRP A 320 13.42 30.69 -26.65
N ARG A 321 14.34 31.52 -27.14
CA ARG A 321 15.57 31.06 -27.78
C ARG A 321 16.41 30.23 -26.82
N ASP A 322 16.46 30.63 -25.57
CA ASP A 322 17.21 29.96 -24.53
C ASP A 322 16.51 28.66 -24.10
N GLN A 323 15.20 28.52 -24.29
CA GLN A 323 14.41 27.31 -23.98
C GLN A 323 14.10 26.43 -25.21
N VAL A 324 14.53 26.76 -26.42
CA VAL A 324 14.23 25.95 -27.63
C VAL A 324 14.69 24.51 -27.43
N GLY A 325 13.76 23.57 -27.58
CA GLY A 325 13.98 22.15 -27.37
C GLY A 325 13.74 21.66 -25.94
N ALA A 326 13.48 22.57 -24.99
CA ALA A 326 13.07 22.21 -23.64
C ALA A 326 11.71 21.51 -23.69
N MET A 327 11.59 20.43 -22.91
CA MET A 327 10.37 19.65 -22.76
C MET A 327 9.83 19.87 -21.36
N GLY A 328 8.50 19.97 -21.24
CA GLY A 328 7.85 19.87 -19.94
C GLY A 328 8.20 18.53 -19.28
N GLN A 329 8.58 18.56 -18.02
CA GLN A 329 8.99 17.38 -17.27
C GLN A 329 8.20 17.32 -15.96
N GLN A 330 7.70 16.14 -15.61
CA GLN A 330 7.06 15.95 -14.32
C GLN A 330 8.09 16.02 -13.20
N GLY A 331 7.66 16.53 -12.05
CA GLY A 331 8.52 16.61 -10.87
C GLY A 331 8.69 15.26 -10.21
N GLU A 332 9.53 14.37 -10.73
CA GLU A 332 9.78 13.03 -10.17
C GLU A 332 10.82 13.04 -9.03
N ILE A 333 10.74 12.08 -8.10
CA ILE A 333 11.78 11.85 -7.09
C ILE A 333 12.35 10.44 -7.28
N MET A 334 13.66 10.33 -7.49
CA MET A 334 14.37 9.06 -7.54
C MET A 334 15.62 9.12 -6.67
N LEU A 335 15.56 8.52 -5.48
CA LEU A 335 16.65 8.57 -4.50
C LEU A 335 17.04 7.19 -3.98
N ALA A 336 18.31 7.01 -3.64
CA ALA A 336 18.86 5.74 -3.18
C ALA A 336 18.56 4.58 -4.15
N ASP A 337 18.72 4.85 -5.44
CA ASP A 337 18.37 3.98 -6.54
C ASP A 337 19.51 3.06 -7.01
N HIS A 338 20.72 3.23 -6.46
CA HIS A 338 21.86 2.36 -6.70
C HIS A 338 22.33 1.71 -5.39
N GLY A 339 22.88 0.50 -5.45
CA GLY A 339 23.30 -0.26 -4.26
C GLY A 339 24.44 0.32 -3.41
N GLU A 340 25.05 1.42 -3.85
CA GLU A 340 26.07 2.17 -3.09
C GLU A 340 25.47 3.40 -2.38
N ASP A 341 24.23 3.76 -2.69
CA ASP A 341 23.56 4.93 -2.15
C ASP A 341 23.02 4.69 -0.74
N SER A 342 22.83 5.78 0.00
CA SER A 342 22.18 5.76 1.30
C SER A 342 21.35 7.01 1.56
N LEU A 343 20.10 6.82 1.97
CA LEU A 343 19.21 7.85 2.48
C LEU A 343 18.78 7.48 3.90
N THR A 344 19.23 8.26 4.88
CA THR A 344 18.93 8.05 6.29
C THR A 344 18.25 9.29 6.87
N VAL A 345 17.04 9.12 7.41
CA VAL A 345 16.29 10.19 8.08
C VAL A 345 15.87 9.69 9.46
N THR A 346 16.47 10.22 10.52
CA THR A 346 16.18 9.71 11.88
C THR A 346 14.76 10.08 12.35
N GLY A 347 14.25 11.24 11.90
CA GLY A 347 12.89 11.69 12.16
C GLY A 347 11.93 11.28 11.04
N LYS A 348 11.09 12.21 10.61
CA LYS A 348 10.12 12.00 9.54
C LYS A 348 10.72 12.30 8.16
N ALA A 349 10.68 11.33 7.26
CA ALA A 349 10.94 11.52 5.83
C ALA A 349 9.63 11.78 5.09
N SER A 350 9.46 12.98 4.54
CA SER A 350 8.28 13.37 3.74
C SER A 350 8.69 13.62 2.30
N PHE A 351 8.05 12.91 1.36
CA PHE A 351 8.26 13.04 -0.07
C PHE A 351 6.96 13.48 -0.75
N ALA A 352 6.99 14.57 -1.49
CA ALA A 352 5.86 15.05 -2.26
C ALA A 352 6.30 15.33 -3.70
N SER A 353 5.57 14.79 -4.67
CA SER A 353 5.94 14.81 -6.07
C SER A 353 4.70 15.01 -6.93
N THR A 354 4.84 15.74 -8.04
CA THR A 354 3.80 15.84 -9.06
C THR A 354 3.88 14.68 -10.07
N GLY A 355 4.99 13.95 -10.11
CA GLY A 355 5.19 12.72 -10.88
C GLY A 355 5.27 11.47 -9.99
N ASP A 356 6.20 10.58 -10.31
CA ASP A 356 6.47 9.34 -9.56
C ASP A 356 7.43 9.60 -8.37
N ILE A 357 7.44 8.67 -7.41
CA ILE A 357 8.39 8.62 -6.29
C ILE A 357 9.02 7.22 -6.27
N THR A 358 10.34 7.14 -6.34
CA THR A 358 11.12 5.90 -6.25
C THR A 358 12.23 6.07 -5.21
N ILE A 359 12.16 5.35 -4.09
CA ILE A 359 13.12 5.46 -2.99
C ILE A 359 13.64 4.07 -2.60
N GLY A 360 14.96 3.91 -2.55
CA GLY A 360 15.61 2.70 -2.05
C GLY A 360 15.47 1.41 -2.87
N PRO A 361 15.12 1.39 -4.18
CA PRO A 361 14.92 0.11 -4.88
C PRO A 361 16.16 -0.79 -4.88
N ASP A 362 17.35 -0.19 -4.89
CA ASP A 362 18.63 -0.91 -4.78
C ASP A 362 19.53 -0.39 -3.64
N GLY A 363 19.40 0.88 -3.23
CA GLY A 363 20.21 1.52 -2.18
C GLY A 363 19.60 1.46 -0.78
N LEU A 364 20.38 1.86 0.23
CA LEU A 364 19.92 1.83 1.63
C LEU A 364 18.96 2.98 1.90
N PHE A 365 17.73 2.69 2.30
CA PHE A 365 16.80 3.70 2.80
C PHE A 365 16.31 3.37 4.21
N THR A 366 16.41 4.33 5.13
CA THR A 366 15.88 4.23 6.50
C THR A 366 15.19 5.52 6.91
N ALA A 367 14.01 5.41 7.53
CA ALA A 367 13.26 6.54 8.05
C ALA A 367 12.69 6.22 9.44
N GLY A 368 12.62 7.23 10.33
CA GLY A 368 11.89 7.08 11.59
C GLY A 368 10.37 7.05 11.37
N LEU A 369 9.86 7.97 10.55
CA LEU A 369 8.48 7.98 10.05
C LEU A 369 8.47 8.25 8.55
N LEU A 370 7.52 7.68 7.83
CA LEU A 370 7.38 7.82 6.39
C LEU A 370 6.11 8.59 6.03
N ASN A 371 6.23 9.57 5.13
CA ASN A 371 5.13 10.24 4.46
C ASN A 371 5.40 10.39 2.97
N PHE A 372 4.42 10.07 2.12
CA PHE A 372 4.54 10.14 0.67
C PHE A 372 3.27 10.67 0.01
N ASN A 373 3.41 11.54 -0.98
CA ASN A 373 2.28 12.09 -1.73
C ASN A 373 2.65 12.26 -3.20
N ALA A 374 2.08 11.42 -4.07
CA ALA A 374 2.22 11.52 -5.51
C ALA A 374 0.93 11.09 -6.23
N PRO A 375 0.56 11.72 -7.36
CA PRO A 375 -0.52 11.23 -8.20
C PRO A 375 -0.12 9.98 -9.02
N GLY A 376 1.18 9.76 -9.21
CA GLY A 376 1.76 8.67 -9.98
C GLY A 376 2.07 7.41 -9.16
N VAL A 377 3.09 6.67 -9.58
CA VAL A 377 3.59 5.47 -8.89
C VAL A 377 4.48 5.88 -7.72
N VAL A 378 4.23 5.30 -6.56
CA VAL A 378 5.10 5.39 -5.39
C VAL A 378 5.72 4.01 -5.15
N THR A 379 7.03 3.91 -5.32
CA THR A 379 7.84 2.72 -5.03
C THR A 379 8.82 3.07 -3.92
N ILE A 380 8.68 2.45 -2.75
CA ILE A 380 9.55 2.68 -1.61
C ILE A 380 9.99 1.33 -1.07
N GLN A 381 11.29 1.13 -1.00
CA GLN A 381 11.89 -0.02 -0.33
C GLN A 381 12.71 0.49 0.85
N GLU A 382 12.25 0.15 2.04
CA GLU A 382 12.95 0.45 3.27
C GLU A 382 13.78 -0.75 3.74
N ASP A 383 15.01 -0.48 4.16
CA ASP A 383 15.93 -1.47 4.68
C ASP A 383 16.08 -1.34 6.20
N ILE A 384 16.62 -2.37 6.86
CA ILE A 384 17.01 -2.28 8.26
C ILE A 384 18.42 -1.67 8.34
N GLY A 385 18.54 -0.49 8.95
CA GLY A 385 19.82 0.15 9.24
C GLY A 385 20.67 -0.69 10.21
N ALA A 386 22.00 -0.71 10.02
CA ALA A 386 22.93 -1.51 10.84
C ALA A 386 22.96 -1.15 12.34
N SER A 387 22.39 -0.01 12.74
CA SER A 387 22.40 0.52 14.11
C SER A 387 21.10 0.33 14.90
N ASP A 388 20.02 -0.12 14.26
CA ASP A 388 18.72 -0.30 14.91
C ASP A 388 18.07 -1.61 14.44
N PRO A 389 17.89 -2.62 15.31
CA PRO A 389 17.24 -3.87 14.94
C PRO A 389 15.70 -3.74 14.83
N THR A 390 15.13 -2.53 14.95
CA THR A 390 13.68 -2.31 15.01
C THR A 390 12.98 -1.45 13.93
N PRO A 391 13.60 -0.80 12.93
CA PRO A 391 12.79 0.02 12.02
C PRO A 391 12.17 -0.89 10.95
N GLY A 392 10.84 -0.98 11.02
CA GLY A 392 9.98 -1.27 9.89
C GLY A 392 9.31 0.03 9.43
N ALA A 393 8.66 0.01 8.27
CA ALA A 393 8.15 1.21 7.65
C ALA A 393 6.97 1.74 8.46
N ALA A 394 7.20 2.80 9.23
CA ALA A 394 6.18 3.44 10.06
C ALA A 394 5.53 4.61 9.29
N ILE A 395 4.40 4.34 8.66
CA ILE A 395 3.66 5.31 7.83
C ILE A 395 2.88 6.26 8.71
N ALA A 396 2.94 7.56 8.40
CA ALA A 396 2.32 8.61 9.19
C ALA A 396 1.60 9.65 8.31
N MET A 397 0.65 10.37 8.91
CA MET A 397 -0.08 11.50 8.29
C MET A 397 -0.91 11.06 7.08
N ASP A 398 -1.27 12.02 6.21
CA ASP A 398 -1.97 11.77 4.96
C ASP A 398 -0.99 11.39 3.84
N ASN A 399 -1.28 10.28 3.17
CA ASN A 399 -0.48 9.71 2.10
C ASN A 399 -1.35 9.42 0.88
N THR A 400 -0.88 9.79 -0.29
CA THR A 400 -1.57 9.56 -1.57
C THR A 400 -0.67 8.91 -2.60
N ALA A 401 -1.19 7.94 -3.33
CA ALA A 401 -0.52 7.32 -4.47
C ALA A 401 -1.52 7.03 -5.60
N GLY A 402 -1.05 7.11 -6.84
CA GLY A 402 -1.70 6.49 -8.00
C GLY A 402 -1.66 4.97 -7.83
N THR A 403 -0.45 4.42 -7.78
CA THR A 403 -0.14 3.02 -7.46
C THR A 403 0.90 3.00 -6.35
N LEU A 404 0.78 2.08 -5.39
CA LEU A 404 1.72 1.97 -4.28
C LEU A 404 2.44 0.61 -4.30
N VAL A 405 3.77 0.64 -4.22
CA VAL A 405 4.62 -0.51 -3.93
C VAL A 405 5.50 -0.13 -2.73
N LEU A 406 5.18 -0.69 -1.57
CA LEU A 406 5.95 -0.49 -0.35
C LEU A 406 6.56 -1.82 0.09
N SER A 407 7.87 -1.89 0.15
CA SER A 407 8.60 -3.02 0.73
C SER A 407 9.40 -2.59 1.96
N SER A 408 9.49 -3.46 2.96
CA SER A 408 10.40 -3.28 4.10
C SER A 408 11.08 -4.60 4.48
N VAL A 409 12.35 -4.56 4.89
CA VAL A 409 13.00 -5.73 5.50
C VAL A 409 12.47 -5.98 6.92
N GLY A 410 12.05 -4.91 7.61
CA GLY A 410 11.37 -4.95 8.92
C GLY A 410 9.85 -4.98 8.77
N ASP A 411 9.11 -4.67 9.83
CA ASP A 411 7.63 -4.60 9.82
C ASP A 411 7.10 -3.49 8.88
N ILE A 412 5.81 -3.48 8.56
CA ILE A 412 5.13 -2.31 7.99
C ILE A 412 4.01 -1.93 8.96
N THR A 413 4.04 -0.71 9.47
CA THR A 413 3.10 -0.22 10.48
C THR A 413 2.56 1.15 10.12
N ASP A 414 1.35 1.50 10.55
CA ASP A 414 0.96 2.90 10.67
C ASP A 414 1.22 3.42 12.08
N ALA A 415 1.68 4.66 12.15
CA ALA A 415 2.06 5.32 13.38
C ALA A 415 1.22 6.60 13.57
N PRO A 416 0.34 6.66 14.58
CA PRO A 416 -0.43 7.87 14.85
C PRO A 416 0.52 8.99 15.27
N THR A 417 0.31 10.19 14.73
CA THR A 417 1.18 11.35 14.99
C THR A 417 0.58 12.30 16.02
N PRO A 418 1.35 12.90 16.95
CA PRO A 418 0.82 13.93 17.84
C PRO A 418 0.32 15.16 17.07
N ASP A 419 -0.88 15.65 17.41
CA ASP A 419 -1.43 16.89 16.84
C ASP A 419 -0.53 18.08 17.26
N PRO A 420 0.03 18.85 16.31
CA PRO A 420 0.86 20.01 16.62
C PRO A 420 0.16 21.07 17.46
N ALA A 421 -1.16 21.23 17.31
CA ALA A 421 -1.98 22.18 18.06
C ALA A 421 -2.41 21.63 19.42
N MET A 422 -2.50 20.31 19.56
CA MET A 422 -2.84 19.62 20.80
C MET A 422 -2.00 18.34 20.97
N PRO A 423 -0.75 18.41 21.48
CA PRO A 423 0.17 17.27 21.53
C PRO A 423 -0.31 16.03 22.32
N THR A 424 -1.39 16.17 23.07
CA THR A 424 -2.07 15.06 23.77
C THR A 424 -3.11 14.33 22.91
N MET A 425 -3.44 14.87 21.74
CA MET A 425 -4.29 14.24 20.73
C MET A 425 -3.40 13.63 19.65
N LEU A 426 -3.81 12.48 19.11
CA LEU A 426 -3.14 11.85 17.99
C LEU A 426 -3.99 12.04 16.72
N LEU A 427 -3.33 12.37 15.62
CA LEU A 427 -3.88 12.41 14.27
C LEU A 427 -3.78 11.00 13.66
N PRO A 428 -4.86 10.52 13.02
CA PRO A 428 -4.83 9.24 12.33
C PRO A 428 -3.93 9.28 11.10
N THR A 429 -3.41 8.13 10.72
CA THR A 429 -2.73 7.92 9.44
C THR A 429 -3.77 7.63 8.37
N LYS A 430 -3.63 8.28 7.21
CA LYS A 430 -4.47 8.04 6.05
C LYS A 430 -3.61 7.63 4.87
N ILE A 431 -3.96 6.52 4.24
CA ILE A 431 -3.33 6.02 3.02
C ILE A 431 -4.43 5.88 1.97
N THR A 432 -4.34 6.67 0.89
CA THR A 432 -5.29 6.64 -0.22
C THR A 432 -4.57 6.27 -1.51
N VAL A 433 -4.96 5.15 -2.12
CA VAL A 433 -4.39 4.63 -3.37
C VAL A 433 -5.50 4.50 -4.42
N THR A 434 -5.35 5.19 -5.55
CA THR A 434 -6.38 5.19 -6.60
C THR A 434 -6.34 3.97 -7.53
N GLY A 435 -5.21 3.28 -7.58
CA GLY A 435 -4.98 2.04 -8.30
C GLY A 435 -4.63 0.90 -7.34
N ASP A 436 -3.63 0.11 -7.69
CA ASP A 436 -3.19 -1.04 -6.90
C ASP A 436 -2.21 -0.63 -5.80
N ALA A 437 -2.28 -1.33 -4.67
CA ALA A 437 -1.34 -1.21 -3.56
C ALA A 437 -0.72 -2.58 -3.23
N THR A 438 0.60 -2.63 -3.12
CA THR A 438 1.35 -3.83 -2.69
C THR A 438 2.21 -3.47 -1.49
N PHE A 439 2.03 -4.22 -0.41
CA PHE A 439 2.82 -4.13 0.82
C PHE A 439 3.59 -5.43 0.99
N SER A 440 4.92 -5.38 1.06
CA SER A 440 5.79 -6.56 1.16
C SER A 440 6.77 -6.42 2.32
N THR A 441 6.83 -7.39 3.24
CA THR A 441 7.65 -7.27 4.44
C THR A 441 8.37 -8.56 4.84
N GLY A 442 9.61 -8.43 5.31
CA GLY A 442 10.34 -9.48 6.03
C GLY A 442 9.89 -9.69 7.48
N GLY A 443 9.08 -8.77 8.01
CA GLY A 443 8.42 -8.80 9.32
C GLY A 443 6.91 -9.00 9.19
N SER A 444 6.12 -8.26 9.98
CA SER A 444 4.66 -8.26 10.01
C SER A 444 4.06 -6.98 9.42
N ILE A 445 2.83 -7.06 8.92
CA ILE A 445 2.04 -5.89 8.48
C ILE A 445 0.98 -5.60 9.53
N THR A 446 0.92 -4.36 9.99
CA THR A 446 -0.11 -3.86 10.89
C THR A 446 -0.58 -2.49 10.39
N LEU A 447 -1.77 -2.41 9.79
CA LEU A 447 -2.28 -1.16 9.20
C LEU A 447 -3.76 -0.98 9.53
N ALA A 448 -4.24 0.26 9.53
CA ALA A 448 -5.58 0.63 9.96
C ALA A 448 -5.92 0.04 11.35
N ASP A 449 -4.92 -0.16 12.22
CA ASP A 449 -5.04 -0.97 13.44
C ASP A 449 -5.43 -0.14 14.67
N THR A 450 -5.20 1.17 14.59
CA THR A 450 -5.09 2.03 15.75
C THR A 450 -6.37 2.85 15.96
N ALA A 451 -6.92 2.74 17.17
CA ALA A 451 -7.58 3.85 17.85
C ALA A 451 -7.23 3.90 19.35
N PRO A 452 -5.96 3.79 19.80
CA PRO A 452 -5.63 4.13 21.17
C PRO A 452 -5.38 5.65 21.23
N ASN A 453 -6.35 6.38 21.81
CA ASN A 453 -6.35 7.83 22.11
C ASN A 453 -7.09 8.76 21.14
N VAL A 454 -7.77 8.24 20.12
CA VAL A 454 -8.72 9.04 19.32
C VAL A 454 -10.06 9.12 20.10
N PRO A 455 -10.60 10.33 20.40
CA PRO A 455 -11.86 10.46 21.11
C PRO A 455 -13.01 9.73 20.39
N ALA A 456 -13.89 9.09 21.14
CA ALA A 456 -15.06 8.38 20.59
C ALA A 456 -15.83 9.27 19.60
N GLY A 457 -15.98 8.80 18.35
CA GLY A 457 -16.67 9.52 17.27
C GLY A 457 -15.79 10.31 16.30
N LYS A 458 -14.45 10.17 16.38
CA LYS A 458 -13.51 10.60 15.33
C LYS A 458 -13.01 9.36 14.56
N PRO A 459 -12.79 9.47 13.24
CA PRO A 459 -12.30 8.33 12.44
C PRO A 459 -10.91 7.93 12.92
N GLY A 460 -10.65 6.62 13.04
CA GLY A 460 -9.32 6.06 13.25
C GLY A 460 -8.47 6.14 11.98
N ASP A 461 -7.41 5.35 11.93
CA ASP A 461 -6.56 5.25 10.73
C ASP A 461 -7.36 4.78 9.51
N GLU A 462 -6.99 5.20 8.30
CA GLU A 462 -7.70 4.89 7.07
C GLU A 462 -6.76 4.31 6.02
N LEU A 463 -7.09 3.13 5.49
CA LEU A 463 -6.47 2.53 4.32
C LEU A 463 -7.53 2.33 3.24
N ALA A 464 -7.47 3.16 2.20
CA ALA A 464 -8.40 3.11 1.07
C ALA A 464 -7.64 2.79 -0.22
N VAL A 465 -7.92 1.63 -0.82
CA VAL A 465 -7.30 1.17 -2.07
C VAL A 465 -8.39 0.89 -3.09
N ALA A 466 -8.52 1.73 -4.11
CA ALA A 466 -9.58 1.59 -5.10
C ALA A 466 -9.36 0.41 -6.06
N GLY A 467 -8.10 0.06 -6.34
CA GLY A 467 -7.70 -1.16 -7.05
C GLY A 467 -7.51 -2.34 -6.10
N LYS A 468 -6.46 -3.13 -6.34
CA LYS A 468 -6.13 -4.30 -5.54
C LYS A 468 -5.18 -3.98 -4.39
N ALA A 469 -5.57 -4.29 -3.16
CA ALA A 469 -4.70 -4.31 -1.99
C ALA A 469 -4.06 -5.71 -1.84
N SER A 470 -2.73 -5.79 -1.95
CA SER A 470 -1.95 -7.02 -1.79
C SER A 470 -1.00 -6.91 -0.60
N PHE A 471 -1.13 -7.84 0.35
CA PHE A 471 -0.33 -7.91 1.56
C PHE A 471 0.54 -9.17 1.55
N GLN A 472 1.86 -9.00 1.57
CA GLN A 472 2.84 -10.08 1.55
C GLN A 472 3.73 -9.95 2.78
N SER A 473 3.67 -10.91 3.69
CA SER A 473 4.33 -10.82 5.00
C SER A 473 5.03 -12.13 5.33
N ALA A 474 6.25 -12.07 5.85
CA ALA A 474 6.91 -13.23 6.44
C ALA A 474 6.42 -13.51 7.88
N GLY A 475 5.76 -12.55 8.52
CA GLY A 475 5.18 -12.60 9.85
C GLY A 475 3.65 -12.70 9.84
N ALA A 476 3.00 -11.84 10.63
CA ALA A 476 1.54 -11.72 10.69
C ALA A 476 1.03 -10.59 9.77
N ILE A 477 -0.27 -10.59 9.48
CA ILE A 477 -0.99 -9.49 8.82
C ILE A 477 -2.17 -9.12 9.72
N THR A 478 -2.24 -7.85 10.14
CA THR A 478 -3.35 -7.28 10.90
C THR A 478 -3.81 -6.00 10.20
N ILE A 479 -5.01 -6.02 9.63
CA ILE A 479 -5.64 -4.87 8.97
C ILE A 479 -6.97 -4.59 9.67
N GLY A 480 -7.19 -3.37 10.18
CA GLY A 480 -8.26 -3.16 11.16
C GLY A 480 -7.88 -3.73 12.54
N PRO A 481 -8.75 -3.74 13.57
CA PRO A 481 -10.20 -3.51 13.57
C PRO A 481 -10.66 -2.10 13.99
N ALA A 482 -9.72 -1.19 14.29
CA ALA A 482 -10.05 0.12 14.86
C ALA A 482 -10.09 1.26 13.81
N GLY A 483 -9.37 1.10 12.70
CA GLY A 483 -9.39 1.99 11.55
C GLY A 483 -10.48 1.64 10.52
N LEU A 484 -10.46 2.36 9.40
CA LEU A 484 -11.27 2.15 8.21
C LEU A 484 -10.42 1.49 7.12
N PHE A 485 -10.81 0.31 6.67
CA PHE A 485 -10.16 -0.36 5.54
C PHE A 485 -11.16 -0.63 4.42
N ASN A 486 -10.84 -0.18 3.20
CA ASN A 486 -11.63 -0.49 2.00
C ASN A 486 -10.70 -0.86 0.85
N ALA A 487 -10.92 -2.02 0.24
CA ALA A 487 -10.21 -2.45 -0.96
C ALA A 487 -11.18 -2.71 -2.13
N GLY A 488 -10.72 -2.49 -3.37
CA GLY A 488 -11.42 -2.97 -4.56
C GLY A 488 -11.31 -4.49 -4.70
N LEU A 489 -10.08 -5.00 -4.58
CA LEU A 489 -9.76 -6.43 -4.49
C LEU A 489 -8.78 -6.68 -3.34
N LEU A 490 -8.89 -7.83 -2.69
CA LEU A 490 -8.06 -8.22 -1.57
C LEU A 490 -7.18 -9.42 -1.91
N ASN A 491 -5.89 -9.32 -1.57
CA ASN A 491 -4.95 -10.42 -1.60
C ASN A 491 -4.04 -10.42 -0.36
N PHE A 492 -3.84 -11.58 0.26
CA PHE A 492 -3.00 -11.72 1.46
C PHE A 492 -2.18 -13.00 1.45
N ASN A 493 -0.92 -12.92 1.85
CA ASN A 493 -0.01 -14.05 1.97
C ASN A 493 0.87 -13.91 3.20
N ALA A 494 0.65 -14.78 4.18
CA ALA A 494 1.47 -14.85 5.38
C ALA A 494 1.55 -16.29 5.91
N PRO A 495 2.73 -16.76 6.38
CA PRO A 495 2.82 -18.02 7.11
C PRO A 495 2.22 -17.89 8.53
N GLY A 496 2.13 -16.67 9.07
CA GLY A 496 1.56 -16.37 10.38
C GLY A 496 0.04 -16.13 10.36
N ALA A 497 -0.48 -15.53 11.44
CA ALA A 497 -1.89 -15.18 11.54
C ALA A 497 -2.26 -14.01 10.61
N VAL A 498 -3.42 -14.10 9.98
CA VAL A 498 -4.02 -13.05 9.16
C VAL A 498 -5.35 -12.63 9.80
N THR A 499 -5.45 -11.37 10.21
CA THR A 499 -6.67 -10.75 10.73
C THR A 499 -6.98 -9.53 9.88
N ILE A 500 -8.13 -9.51 9.22
CA ILE A 500 -8.55 -8.41 8.34
C ILE A 500 -9.99 -8.05 8.69
N GLN A 501 -10.21 -6.77 9.00
CA GLN A 501 -11.54 -6.17 9.06
C GLN A 501 -11.67 -5.18 7.90
N GLU A 502 -12.57 -5.46 6.98
CA GLU A 502 -12.89 -4.61 5.86
C GLU A 502 -14.26 -3.95 6.06
N ASP A 503 -14.28 -2.63 5.89
CA ASP A 503 -15.45 -1.79 6.11
C ASP A 503 -16.33 -1.65 4.86
N SER A 504 -15.97 -2.35 3.78
CA SER A 504 -16.74 -2.55 2.55
C SER A 504 -17.00 -4.04 2.28
N SER A 505 -17.64 -4.34 1.13
CA SER A 505 -17.66 -5.70 0.58
C SER A 505 -16.25 -6.20 0.32
N THR A 506 -15.96 -7.44 0.70
CA THR A 506 -14.66 -8.07 0.48
C THR A 506 -14.67 -8.95 -0.76
N ALA A 507 -13.84 -8.61 -1.74
CA ALA A 507 -13.61 -9.41 -2.94
C ALA A 507 -12.19 -10.00 -2.92
N ILE A 508 -12.07 -11.28 -2.57
CA ILE A 508 -10.78 -11.99 -2.48
C ILE A 508 -10.34 -12.43 -3.87
N ALA A 509 -9.07 -12.24 -4.20
CA ALA A 509 -8.51 -12.52 -5.51
C ALA A 509 -7.16 -13.25 -5.44
N MET A 510 -6.80 -13.95 -6.52
CA MET A 510 -5.51 -14.63 -6.71
C MET A 510 -5.22 -15.71 -5.65
N THR A 511 -3.95 -16.04 -5.41
CA THR A 511 -3.52 -16.98 -4.38
C THR A 511 -3.31 -16.30 -3.04
N ASN A 512 -3.94 -16.87 -2.01
CA ASN A 512 -3.95 -16.38 -0.65
C ASN A 512 -3.54 -17.49 0.33
N THR A 513 -2.69 -17.15 1.29
CA THR A 513 -2.14 -18.09 2.28
C THR A 513 -2.16 -17.50 3.68
N ALA A 514 -2.53 -18.32 4.67
CA ALA A 514 -2.53 -17.94 6.08
C ALA A 514 -2.15 -19.11 7.01
N GLY A 515 -1.50 -18.78 8.12
CA GLY A 515 -1.38 -19.67 9.28
C GLY A 515 -2.75 -19.90 9.93
N THR A 516 -3.39 -18.81 10.37
CA THR A 516 -4.80 -18.78 10.76
C THR A 516 -5.45 -17.57 10.11
N LEU A 517 -6.76 -17.62 9.82
CA LEU A 517 -7.47 -16.54 9.15
C LEU A 517 -8.67 -16.07 9.99
N SER A 518 -8.77 -14.76 10.20
CA SER A 518 -9.97 -14.09 10.71
C SER A 518 -10.32 -12.93 9.77
N LEU A 519 -11.30 -13.14 8.90
CA LEU A 519 -11.76 -12.15 7.94
C LEU A 519 -13.15 -11.67 8.31
N THR A 520 -13.29 -10.36 8.52
CA THR A 520 -14.57 -9.71 8.81
C THR A 520 -14.87 -8.66 7.74
N SER A 521 -16.06 -8.69 7.17
CA SER A 521 -16.57 -7.67 6.24
C SER A 521 -17.85 -7.05 6.80
N THR A 522 -18.06 -5.75 6.59
CA THR A 522 -19.34 -5.08 6.90
C THR A 522 -20.43 -5.38 5.87
N SER A 523 -20.09 -6.00 4.74
CA SER A 523 -21.02 -6.42 3.68
C SER A 523 -20.75 -7.86 3.26
N ASP A 524 -20.77 -8.16 1.95
CA ASP A 524 -20.61 -9.52 1.43
C ASP A 524 -19.13 -9.92 1.39
N ILE A 525 -18.85 -11.22 1.54
CA ILE A 525 -17.53 -11.81 1.26
C ILE A 525 -17.67 -12.68 0.02
N THR A 526 -16.88 -12.37 -1.01
CA THR A 526 -16.85 -13.10 -2.29
C THR A 526 -15.42 -13.39 -2.71
N ASP A 527 -15.17 -14.49 -3.41
CA ASP A 527 -14.01 -14.64 -4.27
C ASP A 527 -14.30 -14.19 -5.70
N VAL A 528 -13.29 -13.66 -6.37
CA VAL A 528 -13.40 -13.11 -7.72
C VAL A 528 -12.20 -13.58 -8.53
N PRO A 529 -12.40 -14.14 -9.74
CA PRO A 529 -11.29 -14.55 -10.57
C PRO A 529 -10.55 -13.33 -11.13
N THR A 530 -9.28 -13.50 -11.47
CA THR A 530 -8.45 -12.42 -12.02
C THR A 530 -7.95 -12.74 -13.42
N PRO A 531 -7.80 -11.76 -14.33
CA PRO A 531 -7.19 -12.00 -15.63
C PRO A 531 -5.76 -12.56 -15.49
N ASP A 532 -5.42 -13.58 -16.28
CA ASP A 532 -4.07 -14.12 -16.38
C ASP A 532 -3.14 -13.05 -17.01
N PRO A 533 -2.07 -12.61 -16.34
CA PRO A 533 -1.14 -11.62 -16.89
C PRO A 533 -0.50 -12.05 -18.22
N ALA A 534 -0.27 -13.36 -18.41
CA ALA A 534 0.30 -13.92 -19.63
C ALA A 534 -0.73 -14.11 -20.74
N MET A 535 -2.02 -14.26 -20.36
CA MET A 535 -3.13 -14.44 -21.29
C MET A 535 -4.38 -13.70 -20.78
N PRO A 536 -4.50 -12.38 -20.98
CA PRO A 536 -5.57 -11.56 -20.38
C PRO A 536 -7.02 -11.96 -20.76
N ALA A 537 -7.17 -12.78 -21.79
CA ALA A 537 -8.46 -13.38 -22.18
C ALA A 537 -8.84 -14.62 -21.34
N MET A 538 -7.96 -15.10 -20.47
CA MET A 538 -8.17 -16.19 -19.55
C MET A 538 -8.24 -15.66 -18.12
N MET A 539 -9.08 -16.27 -17.31
CA MET A 539 -9.24 -15.96 -15.89
C MET A 539 -8.53 -17.04 -15.06
N LEU A 540 -7.84 -16.63 -14.01
CA LEU A 540 -7.25 -17.46 -12.97
C LEU A 540 -8.22 -17.57 -11.81
N ALA A 541 -8.38 -18.80 -11.32
CA ALA A 541 -9.15 -19.09 -10.12
C ALA A 541 -8.45 -18.52 -8.87
N THR A 542 -9.27 -18.09 -7.91
CA THR A 542 -8.84 -17.67 -6.58
C THR A 542 -8.60 -18.89 -5.71
N THR A 543 -7.50 -18.88 -4.95
CA THR A 543 -7.15 -19.96 -4.03
C THR A 543 -6.90 -19.39 -2.65
N ILE A 544 -7.48 -20.02 -1.62
CA ILE A 544 -7.32 -19.65 -0.21
C ILE A 544 -6.87 -20.90 0.55
N THR A 545 -5.63 -20.89 1.04
CA THR A 545 -5.07 -22.00 1.82
C THR A 545 -4.78 -21.55 3.25
N VAL A 546 -5.39 -22.20 4.23
CA VAL A 546 -5.21 -21.93 5.66
C VAL A 546 -4.73 -23.18 6.39
N THR A 547 -3.58 -23.09 7.04
CA THR A 547 -2.96 -24.26 7.72
C THR A 547 -3.52 -24.55 9.12
N GLY A 548 -4.23 -23.59 9.71
CA GLY A 548 -4.96 -23.70 10.97
C GLY A 548 -6.44 -23.37 10.80
N ASP A 549 -7.01 -22.63 11.75
CA ASP A 549 -8.42 -22.23 11.74
C ASP A 549 -8.67 -21.02 10.83
N ALA A 550 -9.81 -21.02 10.15
CA ALA A 550 -10.31 -19.93 9.32
C ALA A 550 -11.71 -19.50 9.78
N THR A 551 -11.91 -18.21 10.03
CA THR A 551 -13.21 -17.61 10.36
C THR A 551 -13.54 -16.51 9.36
N PHE A 552 -14.73 -16.60 8.78
CA PHE A 552 -15.30 -15.63 7.84
C PHE A 552 -16.59 -15.06 8.45
N THR A 553 -16.62 -13.75 8.68
CA THR A 553 -17.78 -13.04 9.24
C THR A 553 -18.23 -11.95 8.28
N SER A 554 -19.45 -12.03 7.73
CA SER A 554 -19.98 -11.05 6.78
C SER A 554 -21.14 -10.26 7.37
N GLY A 555 -21.23 -8.97 6.99
CA GLY A 555 -22.41 -8.13 7.23
C GLY A 555 -23.57 -8.43 6.27
N GLY A 556 -23.30 -9.15 5.17
CA GLY A 556 -24.25 -9.72 4.22
C GLY A 556 -24.03 -11.22 4.00
N SER A 557 -23.92 -11.67 2.75
CA SER A 557 -23.73 -13.06 2.36
C SER A 557 -22.26 -13.47 2.20
N ILE A 558 -21.99 -14.78 2.22
CA ILE A 558 -20.67 -15.37 1.94
C ILE A 558 -20.80 -16.29 0.73
N THR A 559 -19.98 -16.06 -0.29
CA THR A 559 -19.84 -16.93 -1.47
C THR A 559 -18.35 -17.18 -1.69
N LEU A 560 -17.88 -18.42 -1.52
CA LEU A 560 -16.47 -18.77 -1.67
C LEU A 560 -16.31 -20.16 -2.29
N ALA A 561 -15.15 -20.43 -2.89
CA ALA A 561 -14.88 -21.65 -3.64
C ALA A 561 -16.01 -21.98 -4.61
N ASP A 562 -16.58 -20.95 -5.22
CA ASP A 562 -17.60 -21.14 -6.24
C ASP A 562 -16.92 -21.39 -7.60
N ARG A 563 -17.72 -21.37 -8.66
CA ARG A 563 -17.15 -21.32 -10.00
C ARG A 563 -17.61 -20.04 -10.64
N ALA A 564 -16.67 -19.13 -10.77
CA ALA A 564 -16.92 -17.89 -11.47
C ALA A 564 -17.53 -18.15 -12.87
N PRO A 565 -18.62 -17.47 -13.26
CA PRO A 565 -19.38 -17.74 -14.49
C PRO A 565 -18.56 -17.64 -15.80
N ASP A 566 -17.41 -16.98 -15.72
CA ASP A 566 -16.46 -16.65 -16.78
C ASP A 566 -15.27 -17.62 -16.86
N VAL A 567 -15.09 -18.52 -15.89
CA VAL A 567 -14.08 -19.59 -15.96
C VAL A 567 -14.62 -20.77 -16.78
N PRO A 568 -13.97 -21.16 -17.90
CA PRO A 568 -14.39 -22.29 -18.72
C PRO A 568 -14.54 -23.60 -17.92
N ALA A 569 -15.51 -24.45 -18.30
CA ALA A 569 -15.84 -25.66 -17.54
C ALA A 569 -14.73 -26.73 -17.51
N ASP A 570 -13.72 -26.57 -18.37
CA ASP A 570 -12.54 -27.42 -18.45
C ASP A 570 -11.38 -26.93 -17.56
N LYS A 571 -11.56 -25.82 -16.81
CA LYS A 571 -10.57 -25.27 -15.89
C LYS A 571 -10.97 -25.50 -14.42
N PRO A 572 -10.00 -25.63 -13.50
CA PRO A 572 -10.29 -25.69 -12.07
C PRO A 572 -11.08 -24.45 -11.64
N GLY A 573 -12.12 -24.63 -10.82
CA GLY A 573 -12.81 -23.53 -10.15
C GLY A 573 -12.00 -22.98 -8.98
N ASP A 574 -12.60 -22.09 -8.20
CA ASP A 574 -11.96 -21.48 -7.03
C ASP A 574 -11.74 -22.51 -5.92
N GLU A 575 -10.68 -22.35 -5.11
CA GLU A 575 -10.29 -23.30 -4.07
C GLU A 575 -10.25 -22.66 -2.68
N LEU A 576 -10.88 -23.32 -1.71
CA LEU A 576 -10.76 -23.02 -0.28
C LEU A 576 -10.33 -24.28 0.48
N ALA A 577 -9.11 -24.27 1.01
CA ALA A 577 -8.54 -25.36 1.80
C ALA A 577 -8.23 -24.89 3.21
N VAL A 578 -8.87 -25.49 4.21
CA VAL A 578 -8.69 -25.15 5.64
C VAL A 578 -8.34 -26.41 6.42
N ALA A 579 -7.09 -26.53 6.87
CA ALA A 579 -6.65 -27.73 7.58
C ALA A 579 -7.25 -27.85 9.01
N GLY A 580 -7.53 -26.71 9.65
CA GLY A 580 -8.22 -26.64 10.94
C GLY A 580 -9.73 -26.50 10.78
N LYS A 581 -10.33 -25.62 11.58
CA LYS A 581 -11.76 -25.33 11.55
C LYS A 581 -12.10 -24.21 10.57
N ALA A 582 -12.99 -24.48 9.62
CA ALA A 582 -13.64 -23.48 8.76
C ALA A 582 -14.96 -23.03 9.39
N SER A 583 -15.06 -21.74 9.72
CA SER A 583 -16.23 -21.12 10.36
C SER A 583 -16.79 -20.01 9.50
N PHE A 584 -18.07 -20.09 9.15
CA PHE A 584 -18.76 -19.12 8.32
C PHE A 584 -19.94 -18.51 9.09
N ALA A 585 -19.97 -17.18 9.22
CA ALA A 585 -21.03 -16.47 9.92
C ALA A 585 -21.54 -15.30 9.08
N ALA A 586 -22.75 -15.44 8.56
CA ALA A 586 -23.47 -14.37 7.89
C ALA A 586 -24.28 -13.53 8.89
N ASN A 587 -24.60 -12.29 8.53
CA ASN A 587 -25.23 -11.36 9.45
C ASN A 587 -26.61 -11.85 9.93
N PRO A 588 -26.79 -12.11 11.25
CA PRO A 588 -28.06 -12.62 11.77
C PRO A 588 -29.21 -11.62 11.69
N LEU A 589 -28.92 -10.33 11.47
CA LEU A 589 -29.91 -9.27 11.34
C LEU A 589 -30.45 -9.11 9.92
N VAL A 590 -29.86 -9.78 8.92
CA VAL A 590 -30.25 -9.72 7.51
C VAL A 590 -30.89 -11.06 7.11
N PRO A 591 -32.23 -11.19 7.07
CA PRO A 591 -32.90 -12.49 6.89
C PRO A 591 -32.55 -13.24 5.59
N THR A 592 -32.07 -12.53 4.58
CA THR A 592 -31.68 -13.09 3.28
C THR A 592 -30.20 -13.44 3.19
N ALA A 593 -29.39 -13.12 4.21
CA ALA A 593 -27.97 -13.40 4.20
C ALA A 593 -27.73 -14.91 4.15
N SER A 594 -26.96 -15.35 3.16
CA SER A 594 -26.77 -16.76 2.80
C SER A 594 -25.28 -17.13 2.83
N ILE A 595 -25.01 -18.44 2.91
CA ILE A 595 -23.66 -19.00 2.78
C ILE A 595 -23.68 -19.98 1.60
N THR A 596 -22.77 -19.80 0.64
CA THR A 596 -22.58 -20.67 -0.52
C THR A 596 -21.11 -21.01 -0.65
N ILE A 597 -20.74 -22.28 -0.41
CA ILE A 597 -19.34 -22.75 -0.43
C ILE A 597 -19.23 -23.98 -1.32
N GLY A 598 -18.34 -23.96 -2.31
CA GLY A 598 -17.99 -25.16 -3.07
C GLY A 598 -18.90 -25.64 -4.21
N PRO A 599 -20.07 -25.07 -4.61
CA PRO A 599 -20.97 -25.73 -5.58
C PRO A 599 -20.42 -25.92 -7.03
N ALA A 600 -19.13 -25.64 -7.27
CA ALA A 600 -18.37 -26.00 -8.47
C ALA A 600 -16.85 -25.70 -8.37
N GLY A 601 -16.36 -25.20 -7.23
CA GLY A 601 -14.94 -25.08 -6.89
C GLY A 601 -14.42 -26.30 -6.12
N LEU A 602 -13.30 -26.14 -5.41
CA LEU A 602 -12.74 -27.15 -4.51
C LEU A 602 -12.80 -26.64 -3.06
N PHE A 603 -13.57 -27.31 -2.20
CA PHE A 603 -13.60 -26.98 -0.78
C PHE A 603 -13.18 -28.17 0.09
N THR A 604 -12.24 -27.93 1.01
CA THR A 604 -11.80 -28.92 2.02
C THR A 604 -11.68 -28.27 3.39
N ALA A 605 -12.20 -28.93 4.43
CA ALA A 605 -12.10 -28.45 5.81
C ALA A 605 -11.81 -29.59 6.80
N GLY A 606 -11.07 -29.29 7.88
CA GLY A 606 -10.94 -30.22 9.00
C GLY A 606 -12.23 -30.32 9.83
N LEU A 607 -12.73 -29.16 10.28
CA LEU A 607 -14.01 -29.01 10.99
C LEU A 607 -14.86 -27.93 10.33
N LEU A 608 -16.18 -28.11 10.31
CA LEU A 608 -17.10 -27.16 9.70
C LEU A 608 -18.04 -26.51 10.73
N ASN A 609 -18.18 -25.19 10.64
CA ASN A 609 -19.22 -24.42 11.31
C ASN A 609 -19.87 -23.40 10.38
N PHE A 610 -21.20 -23.29 10.42
CA PHE A 610 -21.95 -22.34 9.61
C PHE A 610 -23.12 -21.72 10.37
N ASN A 611 -23.33 -20.42 10.19
CA ASN A 611 -24.45 -19.69 10.78
C ASN A 611 -24.98 -18.65 9.79
N ALA A 612 -26.19 -18.88 9.28
CA ALA A 612 -26.89 -17.91 8.43
C ALA A 612 -28.41 -17.94 8.70
N PRO A 613 -29.09 -16.78 8.69
CA PRO A 613 -30.55 -16.75 8.73
C PRO A 613 -31.19 -17.23 7.42
N GLY A 614 -30.49 -17.04 6.28
CA GLY A 614 -30.92 -17.48 4.96
C GLY A 614 -30.43 -18.88 4.58
N ALA A 615 -30.35 -19.15 3.28
CA ALA A 615 -29.93 -20.45 2.77
C ALA A 615 -28.44 -20.73 3.04
N VAL A 616 -28.11 -21.97 3.38
CA VAL A 616 -26.75 -22.50 3.47
C VAL A 616 -26.61 -23.62 2.44
N THR A 617 -25.66 -23.48 1.52
CA THR A 617 -25.28 -24.50 0.54
C THR A 617 -23.78 -24.72 0.61
N ILE A 618 -23.37 -25.92 1.02
CA ILE A 618 -21.97 -26.28 1.18
C ILE A 618 -21.73 -27.61 0.47
N GLN A 619 -20.78 -27.61 -0.45
CA GLN A 619 -20.24 -28.81 -1.06
C GLN A 619 -18.78 -28.94 -0.66
N GLU A 620 -18.46 -30.01 0.06
CA GLU A 620 -17.09 -30.37 0.38
C GLU A 620 -16.63 -31.55 -0.48
N ASP A 621 -15.47 -31.40 -1.10
CA ASP A 621 -14.90 -32.39 -1.99
C ASP A 621 -13.78 -33.17 -1.28
N ILE A 622 -13.41 -34.34 -1.81
CA ILE A 622 -12.23 -35.06 -1.31
C ILE A 622 -10.98 -34.38 -1.90
N GLY A 623 -10.14 -33.79 -1.04
CA GLY A 623 -8.85 -33.24 -1.47
C GLY A 623 -7.96 -34.28 -2.18
N LEU A 624 -7.04 -33.81 -3.04
CA LEU A 624 -6.14 -34.66 -3.85
C LEU A 624 -5.20 -35.57 -3.04
N SER A 625 -5.12 -35.42 -1.72
CA SER A 625 -4.41 -36.32 -0.81
C SER A 625 -5.40 -37.19 -0.03
N ASP A 626 -5.30 -38.50 -0.23
CA ASP A 626 -6.03 -39.66 0.34
C ASP A 626 -6.25 -39.71 1.89
N LEU A 627 -6.40 -38.59 2.60
CA LEU A 627 -6.36 -38.52 4.06
C LEU A 627 -7.51 -37.78 4.78
N ALA A 628 -8.43 -37.09 4.09
CA ALA A 628 -9.55 -36.42 4.77
C ALA A 628 -10.80 -37.33 4.86
N PRO A 629 -11.34 -37.59 6.08
CA PRO A 629 -12.48 -38.48 6.30
C PRO A 629 -13.84 -37.76 6.10
N GLY A 630 -14.06 -37.05 4.99
CA GLY A 630 -15.33 -36.34 4.74
C GLY A 630 -15.63 -35.17 5.70
N THR A 631 -16.86 -34.66 5.65
CA THR A 631 -17.30 -33.47 6.39
C THR A 631 -17.57 -33.76 7.86
N THR A 632 -16.90 -33.05 8.76
CA THR A 632 -17.18 -33.10 10.21
C THR A 632 -17.76 -31.78 10.71
N ILE A 633 -19.04 -31.79 11.13
CA ILE A 633 -19.75 -30.62 11.66
C ILE A 633 -19.50 -30.47 13.16
N ALA A 634 -19.31 -29.24 13.62
CA ALA A 634 -19.03 -28.93 15.01
C ALA A 634 -19.78 -27.68 15.50
N MET A 635 -19.85 -27.53 16.83
CA MET A 635 -20.42 -26.36 17.52
C MET A 635 -21.90 -26.14 17.18
N THR A 636 -22.39 -24.90 17.35
CA THR A 636 -23.77 -24.53 16.98
C THR A 636 -23.83 -24.00 15.56
N ASN A 637 -24.77 -24.53 14.79
CA ASN A 637 -24.99 -24.26 13.38
C ASN A 637 -26.44 -23.89 13.13
N THR A 638 -26.66 -22.86 12.32
CA THR A 638 -27.99 -22.35 12.00
C THR A 638 -28.13 -22.11 10.50
N ALA A 639 -29.30 -22.47 9.96
CA ALA A 639 -29.64 -22.24 8.56
C ALA A 639 -31.15 -21.95 8.39
N GLY A 640 -31.49 -21.09 7.43
CA GLY A 640 -32.82 -20.96 6.88
C GLY A 640 -33.23 -22.26 6.20
N THR A 641 -32.49 -22.64 5.17
CA THR A 641 -32.54 -23.96 4.52
C THR A 641 -31.12 -24.50 4.39
N LEU A 642 -30.92 -25.81 4.43
CA LEU A 642 -29.60 -26.43 4.38
C LEU A 642 -29.48 -27.39 3.20
N VAL A 643 -28.44 -27.22 2.39
CA VAL A 643 -27.95 -28.23 1.45
C VAL A 643 -26.48 -28.47 1.79
N LEU A 644 -26.18 -29.66 2.30
CA LEU A 644 -24.82 -30.08 2.62
C LEU A 644 -24.49 -31.33 1.81
N SER A 645 -23.47 -31.25 0.97
CA SER A 645 -22.94 -32.39 0.22
C SER A 645 -21.48 -32.64 0.56
N SER A 646 -21.11 -33.90 0.70
CA SER A 646 -19.73 -34.37 0.89
C SER A 646 -19.45 -35.52 -0.05
N ASP A 647 -18.32 -35.51 -0.73
CA ASP A 647 -17.80 -36.68 -1.44
C ASP A 647 -17.43 -37.82 -0.47
N GLY A 648 -17.10 -37.49 0.79
CA GLY A 648 -16.82 -38.41 1.86
C GLY A 648 -18.01 -38.68 2.77
N ASN A 649 -17.73 -39.02 4.04
CA ASN A 649 -18.74 -39.14 5.08
C ASN A 649 -19.28 -37.76 5.49
N ILE A 650 -20.46 -37.72 6.10
CA ILE A 650 -20.92 -36.58 6.88
C ILE A 650 -21.04 -37.04 8.33
N THR A 651 -20.26 -36.43 9.24
CA THR A 651 -20.24 -36.74 10.67
C THR A 651 -20.40 -35.48 11.51
N ASP A 652 -20.82 -35.59 12.77
CA ASP A 652 -20.64 -34.55 13.77
C ASP A 652 -19.59 -34.96 14.82
N MET A 653 -18.99 -33.97 15.47
CA MET A 653 -18.05 -34.22 16.57
C MET A 653 -18.17 -33.15 17.65
N PRO A 654 -18.20 -33.53 18.95
CA PRO A 654 -18.17 -32.57 20.03
C PRO A 654 -16.85 -31.78 20.05
N THR A 655 -16.87 -30.56 20.59
CA THR A 655 -15.70 -29.67 20.63
C THR A 655 -15.34 -29.25 22.04
N PRO A 656 -14.05 -29.03 22.38
CA PRO A 656 -13.66 -28.52 23.69
C PRO A 656 -14.30 -27.16 23.99
N ASP A 657 -14.80 -26.97 25.21
CA ASP A 657 -15.31 -25.68 25.68
C ASP A 657 -14.16 -24.66 25.76
N PRO A 658 -14.21 -23.53 25.05
CA PRO A 658 -13.19 -22.48 25.14
C PRO A 658 -13.00 -21.94 26.56
N ALA A 659 -14.06 -21.89 27.36
CA ALA A 659 -14.02 -21.42 28.74
C ALA A 659 -13.61 -22.52 29.74
N MET A 660 -13.79 -23.79 29.36
CA MET A 660 -13.44 -24.95 30.17
C MET A 660 -12.91 -26.10 29.31
N PRO A 661 -11.65 -26.06 28.84
CA PRO A 661 -11.12 -27.01 27.85
C PRO A 661 -11.18 -28.50 28.23
N ALA A 662 -11.45 -28.81 29.51
CA ALA A 662 -11.70 -30.15 30.02
C ALA A 662 -13.15 -30.65 29.83
N MET A 663 -14.05 -29.80 29.31
CA MET A 663 -15.44 -30.11 28.98
C MET A 663 -15.65 -30.05 27.47
N MET A 664 -16.59 -30.84 26.97
CA MET A 664 -16.97 -30.87 25.56
C MET A 664 -18.37 -30.25 25.37
N LEU A 665 -18.52 -29.46 24.31
CA LEU A 665 -19.80 -28.96 23.80
C LEU A 665 -20.32 -29.92 22.71
N ALA A 666 -21.59 -30.28 22.85
CA ALA A 666 -22.33 -31.01 21.83
C ALA A 666 -22.49 -30.19 20.55
N THR A 667 -22.58 -30.87 19.42
CA THR A 667 -22.90 -30.26 18.13
C THR A 667 -24.39 -29.99 18.04
N LYS A 668 -24.75 -28.79 17.60
CA LYS A 668 -26.15 -28.39 17.39
C LYS A 668 -26.34 -27.92 15.97
N ILE A 669 -27.33 -28.47 15.29
CA ILE A 669 -27.75 -28.06 13.94
C ILE A 669 -29.24 -27.70 14.01
N THR A 670 -29.56 -26.45 13.66
CA THR A 670 -30.94 -25.97 13.62
C THR A 670 -31.27 -25.39 12.25
N VAL A 671 -32.27 -25.98 11.58
CA VAL A 671 -32.73 -25.58 10.26
C VAL A 671 -34.20 -25.20 10.31
N THR A 672 -34.55 -23.98 9.90
CA THR A 672 -35.93 -23.47 10.00
C THR A 672 -36.84 -23.90 8.84
N GLY A 673 -36.26 -24.35 7.74
CA GLY A 673 -36.94 -24.93 6.58
C GLY A 673 -36.43 -26.34 6.29
N ASP A 674 -36.21 -26.64 5.01
CA ASP A 674 -35.75 -27.95 4.56
C ASP A 674 -34.23 -28.11 4.72
N ALA A 675 -33.80 -29.33 5.04
CA ALA A 675 -32.40 -29.75 5.12
C ALA A 675 -32.17 -30.98 4.23
N THR A 676 -31.14 -30.94 3.39
CA THR A 676 -30.69 -32.07 2.57
C THR A 676 -29.22 -32.35 2.84
N PHE A 677 -28.92 -33.58 3.23
CA PHE A 677 -27.58 -34.09 3.45
C PHE A 677 -27.26 -35.15 2.40
N THR A 678 -26.20 -34.96 1.62
CA THR A 678 -25.77 -35.89 0.56
C THR A 678 -24.34 -36.33 0.81
N SER A 679 -24.08 -37.63 0.94
CA SER A 679 -22.76 -38.18 1.26
C SER A 679 -22.37 -39.28 0.26
N GLY A 680 -21.14 -39.19 -0.28
CA GLY A 680 -20.50 -40.29 -1.02
C GLY A 680 -20.01 -41.43 -0.11
N GLY A 681 -20.00 -41.22 1.20
CA GLY A 681 -19.75 -42.21 2.26
C GLY A 681 -20.99 -42.50 3.09
N SER A 682 -20.84 -42.51 4.42
CA SER A 682 -21.94 -42.65 5.39
C SER A 682 -22.34 -41.30 6.00
N ILE A 683 -23.61 -41.17 6.39
CA ILE A 683 -24.10 -40.06 7.21
C ILE A 683 -24.27 -40.55 8.64
N THR A 684 -23.64 -39.86 9.59
CA THR A 684 -23.70 -40.16 11.03
C THR A 684 -23.88 -38.84 11.78
N LEU A 685 -25.07 -38.55 12.30
CA LEU A 685 -25.36 -37.26 12.95
C LEU A 685 -26.22 -37.47 14.20
N ALA A 686 -26.12 -36.56 15.16
CA ALA A 686 -26.80 -36.66 16.45
C ALA A 686 -26.56 -38.03 17.12
N ASP A 687 -25.36 -38.60 16.92
CA ASP A 687 -25.06 -40.00 17.26
C ASP A 687 -24.21 -40.16 18.51
N THR A 688 -23.59 -39.10 19.03
CA THR A 688 -22.75 -39.17 20.23
C THR A 688 -23.47 -38.74 21.52
N ALA A 689 -23.27 -39.53 22.59
CA ALA A 689 -23.32 -39.07 23.98
C ALA A 689 -22.55 -40.03 24.93
N PRO A 690 -21.27 -39.72 25.23
CA PRO A 690 -20.77 -39.90 26.62
C PRO A 690 -19.68 -38.92 27.11
N ASP A 691 -19.16 -38.01 26.27
CA ASP A 691 -18.05 -37.10 26.65
C ASP A 691 -18.52 -35.73 27.19
N VAL A 692 -19.83 -35.51 27.16
CA VAL A 692 -20.51 -34.37 27.80
C VAL A 692 -20.93 -34.80 29.23
N PRO A 693 -20.62 -34.02 30.28
CA PRO A 693 -20.95 -34.40 31.66
C PRO A 693 -22.43 -34.75 31.86
N ALA A 694 -22.69 -35.80 32.63
CA ALA A 694 -24.03 -36.27 32.94
C ALA A 694 -24.97 -35.13 33.37
N GLY A 695 -26.10 -34.97 32.68
CA GLY A 695 -27.11 -33.93 32.94
C GLY A 695 -27.08 -32.72 32.00
N LYS A 696 -26.26 -32.74 30.94
CA LYS A 696 -26.29 -31.77 29.84
C LYS A 696 -26.81 -32.45 28.54
N PRO A 697 -27.44 -31.69 27.62
CA PRO A 697 -27.96 -32.25 26.36
C PRO A 697 -26.81 -32.82 25.50
N GLY A 698 -27.05 -33.95 24.82
CA GLY A 698 -26.17 -34.48 23.78
C GLY A 698 -26.29 -33.69 22.47
N ASP A 699 -25.77 -34.24 21.38
CA ASP A 699 -25.86 -33.62 20.05
C ASP A 699 -27.33 -33.39 19.65
N GLU A 700 -27.62 -32.31 18.90
CA GLU A 700 -28.98 -31.93 18.51
C GLU A 700 -29.06 -31.64 17.02
N LEU A 701 -29.96 -32.33 16.31
CA LEU A 701 -30.35 -32.03 14.95
C LEU A 701 -31.86 -31.72 14.90
N ALA A 702 -32.19 -30.45 14.65
CA ALA A 702 -33.56 -29.97 14.57
C ALA A 702 -33.84 -29.36 13.19
N VAL A 703 -34.78 -29.96 12.45
CA VAL A 703 -35.20 -29.51 11.11
C VAL A 703 -36.70 -29.28 11.12
N ALA A 704 -37.13 -28.02 11.02
CA ALA A 704 -38.56 -27.70 11.08
C ALA A 704 -39.33 -28.11 9.81
N GLY A 705 -38.66 -28.10 8.65
CA GLY A 705 -39.19 -28.62 7.39
C GLY A 705 -38.84 -30.09 7.17
N LYS A 706 -38.45 -30.42 5.95
CA LYS A 706 -38.08 -31.78 5.54
C LYS A 706 -36.59 -32.03 5.75
N ALA A 707 -36.23 -33.08 6.49
CA ALA A 707 -34.89 -33.63 6.58
C ALA A 707 -34.72 -34.78 5.58
N SER A 708 -33.87 -34.58 4.56
CA SER A 708 -33.50 -35.58 3.55
C SER A 708 -32.06 -36.06 3.75
N PHE A 709 -31.88 -37.36 3.93
CA PHE A 709 -30.56 -38.00 4.06
C PHE A 709 -30.30 -38.93 2.88
N LEU A 710 -29.30 -38.60 2.06
CA LEU A 710 -28.92 -39.34 0.85
C LEU A 710 -27.48 -39.82 1.02
N SER A 711 -27.29 -41.13 1.20
CA SER A 711 -25.98 -41.72 1.49
C SER A 711 -25.67 -42.82 0.49
N ALA A 712 -24.42 -42.86 0.00
CA ALA A 712 -23.96 -43.96 -0.85
C ALA A 712 -23.57 -45.21 -0.03
N SER A 713 -23.54 -45.13 1.30
CA SER A 713 -23.20 -46.25 2.20
C SER A 713 -24.29 -46.51 3.24
N ALA A 714 -24.25 -45.87 4.40
CA ALA A 714 -25.15 -46.08 5.53
C ALA A 714 -25.61 -44.75 6.14
N ILE A 715 -26.69 -44.78 6.93
CA ILE A 715 -27.24 -43.63 7.66
C ILE A 715 -27.42 -44.02 9.12
N THR A 716 -26.88 -43.24 10.05
CA THR A 716 -27.07 -43.37 11.50
C THR A 716 -27.44 -42.02 12.09
N ILE A 717 -28.67 -41.88 12.60
CA ILE A 717 -29.17 -40.64 13.19
C ILE A 717 -29.73 -40.93 14.58
N GLY A 718 -29.35 -40.15 15.58
CA GLY A 718 -30.05 -40.08 16.86
C GLY A 718 -29.91 -41.24 17.88
N PRO A 719 -28.99 -42.24 17.80
CA PRO A 719 -28.97 -43.28 18.83
C PRO A 719 -28.55 -42.76 20.23
N ALA A 720 -27.92 -41.58 20.32
CA ALA A 720 -27.46 -40.98 21.58
C ALA A 720 -27.72 -39.47 21.74
N GLY A 721 -28.05 -38.75 20.66
CA GLY A 721 -28.42 -37.33 20.65
C GLY A 721 -29.94 -37.08 20.63
N ILE A 722 -30.32 -35.86 20.24
CA ILE A 722 -31.69 -35.40 20.00
C ILE A 722 -31.89 -35.18 18.50
N PHE A 723 -32.86 -35.86 17.89
CA PHE A 723 -33.24 -35.62 16.50
C PHE A 723 -34.73 -35.32 16.38
N ASN A 724 -35.08 -34.22 15.70
CA ASN A 724 -36.45 -33.87 15.36
C ASN A 724 -36.53 -33.35 13.93
N ALA A 725 -37.40 -33.93 13.10
CA ALA A 725 -37.71 -33.43 11.77
C ALA A 725 -39.22 -33.17 11.59
N GLY A 726 -39.58 -32.21 10.74
CA GLY A 726 -40.98 -32.02 10.31
C GLY A 726 -41.44 -33.13 9.38
N LEU A 727 -40.62 -33.44 8.37
CA LEU A 727 -40.76 -34.60 7.49
C LEU A 727 -39.40 -35.32 7.36
N LEU A 728 -39.42 -36.63 7.21
CA LEU A 728 -38.23 -37.47 7.08
C LEU A 728 -38.16 -38.13 5.71
N ASN A 729 -36.99 -38.07 5.09
CA ASN A 729 -36.66 -38.84 3.91
C ASN A 729 -35.24 -39.42 4.01
N PHE A 730 -35.07 -40.70 3.64
CA PHE A 730 -33.79 -41.39 3.72
C PHE A 730 -33.57 -42.33 2.54
N ASN A 731 -32.36 -42.33 1.98
CA ASN A 731 -31.94 -43.26 0.94
C ASN A 731 -30.50 -43.71 1.17
N ALA A 732 -30.31 -45.01 1.42
CA ALA A 732 -28.99 -45.64 1.47
C ALA A 732 -29.05 -47.10 0.99
N PRO A 733 -28.03 -47.59 0.26
CA PRO A 733 -27.96 -49.01 -0.09
C PRO A 733 -27.61 -49.90 1.11
N GLY A 734 -26.97 -49.36 2.15
CA GLY A 734 -26.59 -50.04 3.37
C GLY A 734 -27.59 -49.86 4.52
N ALA A 735 -27.10 -49.98 5.76
CA ALA A 735 -27.95 -49.90 6.94
C ALA A 735 -28.44 -48.46 7.19
N VAL A 736 -29.71 -48.33 7.54
CA VAL A 736 -30.34 -47.08 7.99
C VAL A 736 -30.82 -47.29 9.43
N THR A 737 -30.25 -46.55 10.37
CA THR A 737 -30.68 -46.50 11.77
C THR A 737 -31.03 -45.07 12.11
N ILE A 738 -32.30 -44.81 12.43
CA ILE A 738 -32.77 -43.48 12.78
C ILE A 738 -33.57 -43.59 14.07
N GLN A 739 -33.18 -42.81 15.06
CA GLN A 739 -33.95 -42.57 16.28
C GLN A 739 -34.39 -41.11 16.29
N GLU A 740 -35.69 -40.89 16.35
CA GLU A 740 -36.30 -39.58 16.36
C GLU A 740 -37.06 -39.36 17.66
N ASP A 741 -36.90 -38.19 18.25
CA ASP A 741 -37.45 -37.84 19.56
C ASP A 741 -38.82 -37.15 19.45
N SER A 742 -39.32 -36.99 18.24
CA SER A 742 -40.66 -36.53 17.89
C SER A 742 -41.44 -37.56 17.07
N ILE A 743 -42.59 -37.16 16.54
CA ILE A 743 -43.32 -37.93 15.52
C ILE A 743 -42.40 -38.14 14.32
N THR A 744 -42.31 -39.37 13.83
CA THR A 744 -41.59 -39.69 12.61
C THR A 744 -42.55 -39.71 11.42
N ALA A 745 -42.60 -38.60 10.70
CA ALA A 745 -43.43 -38.44 9.50
C ALA A 745 -42.61 -38.69 8.22
N ILE A 746 -42.69 -39.90 7.67
CA ILE A 746 -41.94 -40.34 6.50
C ILE A 746 -42.59 -39.83 5.22
N ALA A 747 -41.79 -39.30 4.30
CA ALA A 747 -42.25 -38.71 3.06
C ALA A 747 -41.43 -39.18 1.85
N MET A 748 -42.04 -39.08 0.65
CA MET A 748 -41.41 -39.38 -0.64
C MET A 748 -40.90 -40.83 -0.77
N THR A 749 -39.92 -41.07 -1.64
CA THR A 749 -39.31 -42.40 -1.84
C THR A 749 -38.13 -42.60 -0.90
N ASN A 750 -38.16 -43.73 -0.19
CA ASN A 750 -37.19 -44.11 0.82
C ASN A 750 -36.65 -45.51 0.54
N THR A 751 -35.34 -45.68 0.73
CA THR A 751 -34.63 -46.93 0.44
C THR A 751 -33.61 -47.27 1.51
N ALA A 752 -33.54 -48.56 1.87
CA ALA A 752 -32.58 -49.06 2.84
C ALA A 752 -32.09 -50.49 2.51
N GLY A 753 -30.84 -50.78 2.83
CA GLY A 753 -30.32 -52.14 2.93
C GLY A 753 -30.98 -52.89 4.08
N THR A 754 -30.87 -52.35 5.28
CA THR A 754 -31.62 -52.77 6.48
C THR A 754 -32.14 -51.52 7.17
N LEU A 755 -33.32 -51.58 7.80
CA LEU A 755 -33.92 -50.41 8.44
C LEU A 755 -34.16 -50.66 9.93
N SER A 756 -33.73 -49.72 10.77
CA SER A 756 -34.11 -49.63 12.18
C SER A 756 -34.59 -48.21 12.44
N LEU A 757 -35.92 -48.05 12.53
CA LEU A 757 -36.56 -46.76 12.78
C LEU A 757 -37.19 -46.78 14.17
N THR A 758 -36.76 -45.86 15.04
CA THR A 758 -37.28 -45.70 16.40
C THR A 758 -37.84 -44.30 16.57
N SER A 759 -39.06 -44.20 17.08
CA SER A 759 -39.69 -42.92 17.45
C SER A 759 -40.14 -42.98 18.90
N THR A 760 -39.97 -41.89 19.64
CA THR A 760 -40.59 -41.72 20.97
C THR A 760 -42.12 -41.52 20.86
N ASN A 761 -42.63 -41.25 19.67
CA ASN A 761 -44.02 -40.97 19.36
C ASN A 761 -44.50 -41.82 18.17
N ASP A 762 -45.48 -41.34 17.39
CA ASP A 762 -46.04 -42.03 16.24
C ASP A 762 -45.01 -42.18 15.09
N ILE A 763 -45.08 -43.28 14.35
CA ILE A 763 -44.42 -43.45 13.04
C ILE A 763 -45.54 -43.44 11.98
N THR A 764 -45.50 -42.46 11.08
CA THR A 764 -46.53 -42.25 10.03
C THR A 764 -45.89 -42.03 8.67
N ASP A 765 -46.50 -42.49 7.59
CA ASP A 765 -46.24 -41.95 6.25
C ASP A 765 -47.15 -40.75 5.96
N VAL A 766 -46.60 -39.79 5.21
CA VAL A 766 -47.26 -38.53 4.86
C VAL A 766 -47.01 -38.27 3.38
N PRO A 767 -48.05 -38.04 2.56
CA PRO A 767 -47.84 -37.74 1.15
C PRO A 767 -47.33 -36.31 0.96
N THR A 768 -46.62 -36.09 -0.14
CA THR A 768 -46.02 -34.78 -0.44
C THR A 768 -46.59 -34.19 -1.71
N PRO A 769 -46.75 -32.85 -1.81
CA PRO A 769 -47.16 -32.22 -3.05
C PRO A 769 -46.21 -32.57 -4.21
N ASP A 770 -46.76 -32.87 -5.38
CA ASP A 770 -45.98 -33.09 -6.59
C ASP A 770 -45.31 -31.77 -7.02
N PRO A 771 -43.96 -31.71 -7.13
CA PRO A 771 -43.26 -30.50 -7.55
C PRO A 771 -43.69 -30.00 -8.94
N ALA A 772 -44.07 -30.90 -9.85
CA ALA A 772 -44.53 -30.57 -11.19
C ALA A 772 -46.03 -30.19 -11.22
N MET A 773 -46.80 -30.66 -10.23
CA MET A 773 -48.23 -30.39 -10.10
C MET A 773 -48.61 -30.20 -8.63
N PRO A 774 -48.38 -29.02 -8.02
CA PRO A 774 -48.55 -28.82 -6.57
C PRO A 774 -49.97 -29.07 -6.02
N ALA A 775 -50.97 -29.17 -6.89
CA ALA A 775 -52.34 -29.55 -6.54
C ALA A 775 -52.55 -31.07 -6.41
N MET A 776 -51.53 -31.88 -6.73
CA MET A 776 -51.54 -33.33 -6.62
C MET A 776 -50.57 -33.77 -5.53
N MET A 777 -50.88 -34.90 -4.89
CA MET A 777 -50.06 -35.52 -3.86
C MET A 777 -49.37 -36.76 -4.43
N LEU A 778 -48.10 -36.95 -4.07
CA LEU A 778 -47.30 -38.14 -4.34
C LEU A 778 -47.37 -39.07 -3.13
N ALA A 779 -47.57 -40.35 -3.42
CA ALA A 779 -47.51 -41.42 -2.43
C ALA A 779 -46.09 -41.60 -1.88
N THR A 780 -46.00 -41.94 -0.60
CA THR A 780 -44.77 -42.29 0.09
C THR A 780 -44.43 -43.76 -0.18
N THR A 781 -43.15 -44.04 -0.45
CA THR A 781 -42.69 -45.41 -0.67
C THR A 781 -41.49 -45.72 0.22
N ILE A 782 -41.48 -46.91 0.81
CA ILE A 782 -40.40 -47.42 1.66
C ILE A 782 -40.01 -48.80 1.14
N THR A 783 -38.78 -48.93 0.63
CA THR A 783 -38.24 -50.20 0.13
C THR A 783 -37.02 -50.63 0.94
N VAL A 784 -37.08 -51.81 1.55
CA VAL A 784 -35.99 -52.39 2.35
C VAL A 784 -35.60 -53.75 1.78
N THR A 785 -34.32 -53.91 1.44
CA THR A 785 -33.81 -55.15 0.79
C THR A 785 -33.47 -56.27 1.78
N GLY A 786 -33.32 -55.93 3.07
CA GLY A 786 -33.10 -56.86 4.18
C GLY A 786 -34.18 -56.76 5.24
N ASP A 787 -33.79 -56.82 6.50
CA ASP A 787 -34.70 -56.72 7.65
C ASP A 787 -35.05 -55.26 7.97
N ALA A 788 -36.29 -55.04 8.42
CA ALA A 788 -36.81 -53.75 8.86
C ALA A 788 -37.42 -53.86 10.26
N THR A 789 -37.05 -52.96 11.16
CA THR A 789 -37.64 -52.83 12.50
C THR A 789 -38.18 -51.42 12.67
N PHE A 790 -39.46 -51.31 13.05
CA PHE A 790 -40.14 -50.07 13.39
C PHE A 790 -40.53 -50.13 14.86
N THR A 791 -40.04 -49.18 15.66
CA THR A 791 -40.31 -49.09 17.09
C THR A 791 -40.94 -47.75 17.42
N SER A 792 -42.18 -47.72 17.88
CA SER A 792 -42.92 -46.50 18.20
C SER A 792 -43.32 -46.46 19.68
N GLY A 793 -43.13 -45.31 20.32
CA GLY A 793 -43.64 -45.01 21.66
C GLY A 793 -45.14 -44.72 21.73
N SER A 794 -45.80 -44.55 20.58
CA SER A 794 -47.25 -44.40 20.44
C SER A 794 -47.75 -45.37 19.37
N SER A 795 -48.14 -44.94 18.18
CA SER A 795 -48.71 -45.79 17.11
C SER A 795 -47.84 -45.88 15.84
N ILE A 796 -48.07 -46.91 15.02
CA ILE A 796 -47.46 -47.05 13.70
C ILE A 796 -48.57 -47.07 12.65
N THR A 797 -48.54 -46.15 11.69
CA THR A 797 -49.41 -46.12 10.51
C THR A 797 -48.54 -46.02 9.27
N LEU A 798 -48.48 -47.07 8.44
CA LEU A 798 -47.64 -47.09 7.24
C LEU A 798 -48.32 -47.83 6.09
N ALA A 799 -47.96 -47.48 4.86
CA ALA A 799 -48.57 -47.98 3.63
C ALA A 799 -50.10 -47.93 3.71
N ASP A 800 -50.66 -46.89 4.29
CA ASP A 800 -52.10 -46.72 4.36
C ASP A 800 -52.62 -46.08 3.06
N ARG A 801 -53.95 -46.04 2.92
CA ARG A 801 -54.56 -45.21 1.90
C ARG A 801 -54.72 -43.81 2.47
N ALA A 802 -53.77 -42.95 2.12
CA ALA A 802 -53.79 -41.54 2.44
C ALA A 802 -55.15 -40.89 2.01
N PRO A 803 -55.91 -40.23 2.91
CA PRO A 803 -57.20 -39.58 2.60
C PRO A 803 -57.12 -38.44 1.57
N ASP A 804 -55.90 -38.03 1.25
CA ASP A 804 -55.47 -36.84 0.51
C ASP A 804 -54.79 -37.16 -0.82
N VAL A 805 -54.60 -38.44 -1.15
CA VAL A 805 -54.22 -38.90 -2.50
C VAL A 805 -55.48 -39.27 -3.30
N PRO A 806 -55.67 -38.75 -4.53
CA PRO A 806 -56.84 -39.07 -5.36
C PRO A 806 -57.01 -40.58 -5.61
N ASP A 807 -58.28 -41.04 -5.60
CA ASP A 807 -58.69 -42.43 -5.77
C ASP A 807 -58.15 -43.15 -7.03
N ASP A 808 -57.69 -42.39 -8.04
CA ASP A 808 -57.15 -42.88 -9.30
C ASP A 808 -55.61 -43.01 -9.29
N LYS A 809 -54.95 -42.78 -8.15
CA LYS A 809 -53.50 -42.82 -8.00
C LYS A 809 -53.05 -43.97 -7.10
N PRO A 810 -51.80 -44.47 -7.27
CA PRO A 810 -51.22 -45.44 -6.35
C PRO A 810 -51.20 -44.86 -4.93
N GLY A 811 -51.66 -45.64 -3.94
CA GLY A 811 -51.46 -45.33 -2.53
C GLY A 811 -50.02 -45.61 -2.06
N ASP A 812 -49.77 -45.40 -0.78
CA ASP A 812 -48.45 -45.55 -0.17
C ASP A 812 -47.96 -47.01 -0.21
N GLU A 813 -46.65 -47.23 -0.29
CA GLU A 813 -46.06 -48.57 -0.42
C GLU A 813 -44.97 -48.84 0.63
N LEU A 814 -45.07 -49.99 1.30
CA LEU A 814 -44.02 -50.54 2.17
C LEU A 814 -43.63 -51.93 1.68
N ALA A 815 -42.39 -52.09 1.22
CA ALA A 815 -41.83 -53.34 0.75
C ALA A 815 -40.59 -53.72 1.56
N VAL A 816 -40.62 -54.87 2.24
CA VAL A 816 -39.52 -55.42 3.04
C VAL A 816 -39.20 -56.83 2.57
N ALA A 817 -38.05 -57.04 1.93
CA ALA A 817 -37.71 -58.37 1.42
C ALA A 817 -37.39 -59.38 2.53
N GLY A 818 -36.81 -58.91 3.65
CA GLY A 818 -36.51 -59.71 4.83
C GLY A 818 -37.64 -59.74 5.86
N LYS A 819 -37.28 -59.72 7.13
CA LYS A 819 -38.22 -59.66 8.25
C LYS A 819 -38.65 -58.22 8.54
N ALA A 820 -39.95 -57.95 8.44
CA ALA A 820 -40.56 -56.73 8.96
C ALA A 820 -41.02 -56.96 10.41
N SER A 821 -40.48 -56.18 11.34
CA SER A 821 -40.84 -56.19 12.76
C SER A 821 -41.45 -54.85 13.16
N PHE A 822 -42.66 -54.87 13.71
CA PHE A 822 -43.36 -53.69 14.19
C PHE A 822 -43.57 -53.81 15.70
N LEU A 823 -43.00 -52.88 16.45
CA LEU A 823 -43.07 -52.79 17.90
C LEU A 823 -43.71 -51.45 18.25
N SER A 824 -44.89 -51.45 18.86
CA SER A 824 -45.63 -50.22 19.15
C SER A 824 -46.21 -50.29 20.55
N ALA A 825 -46.22 -49.18 21.28
CA ALA A 825 -46.95 -49.07 22.55
C ALA A 825 -48.48 -48.90 22.34
N GLY A 826 -48.90 -48.57 21.12
CA GLY A 826 -50.28 -48.32 20.70
C GLY A 826 -50.67 -49.17 19.49
N ALA A 827 -51.49 -48.60 18.59
CA ALA A 827 -52.03 -49.32 17.44
C ALA A 827 -51.00 -49.45 16.30
N ILE A 828 -51.08 -50.57 15.56
CA ILE A 828 -50.32 -50.79 14.33
C ILE A 828 -51.29 -50.93 13.15
N THR A 829 -51.21 -50.02 12.19
CA THR A 829 -52.00 -49.96 10.96
C THR A 829 -51.06 -50.07 9.77
N ILE A 830 -51.11 -51.18 9.01
CA ILE A 830 -50.26 -51.41 7.84
C ILE A 830 -51.11 -51.85 6.66
N GLY A 831 -50.96 -51.21 5.49
CA GLY A 831 -51.63 -51.69 4.27
C GLY A 831 -53.16 -51.53 4.30
N SER A 832 -53.69 -50.51 4.98
CA SER A 832 -55.14 -50.38 5.20
C SER A 832 -55.83 -49.57 4.10
N ASP A 833 -56.84 -50.16 3.45
CA ASP A 833 -57.56 -49.56 2.31
C ASP A 833 -58.76 -48.67 2.70
N GLY A 834 -58.99 -48.47 4.00
CA GLY A 834 -60.27 -47.97 4.51
C GLY A 834 -61.43 -48.94 4.23
N LEU A 835 -62.59 -48.74 4.88
CA LEU A 835 -63.79 -49.58 4.69
C LEU A 835 -64.50 -49.29 3.35
N LEU A 836 -63.81 -49.43 2.23
CA LEU A 836 -64.36 -49.15 0.90
C LEU A 836 -64.90 -50.42 0.21
N PRO A 837 -65.99 -50.31 -0.58
CA PRO A 837 -66.58 -51.45 -1.29
C PRO A 837 -65.60 -52.03 -2.32
N ALA A 838 -65.62 -53.35 -2.52
CA ALA A 838 -64.79 -54.04 -3.51
C ALA A 838 -64.89 -53.40 -4.91
N GLY A 839 -63.85 -52.69 -5.30
CA GLY A 839 -63.65 -52.01 -6.58
C GLY A 839 -62.16 -51.93 -6.89
N ASN A 840 -61.81 -51.60 -8.13
CA ASN A 840 -60.44 -51.66 -8.69
C ASN A 840 -59.54 -50.51 -8.18
N PHE A 841 -59.39 -50.38 -6.86
CA PHE A 841 -58.59 -49.35 -6.20
C PHE A 841 -57.14 -49.82 -6.08
N THR A 842 -56.19 -48.94 -6.39
CA THR A 842 -54.77 -49.10 -6.06
C THR A 842 -54.53 -48.61 -4.63
N GLY A 843 -55.01 -49.39 -3.65
CA GLY A 843 -54.83 -49.10 -2.23
C GLY A 843 -53.37 -49.13 -1.76
N GLY A 844 -53.16 -48.85 -0.47
CA GLY A 844 -51.83 -48.90 0.13
C GLY A 844 -51.26 -50.32 0.04
N LYS A 845 -49.99 -50.45 -0.35
CA LYS A 845 -49.38 -51.74 -0.70
C LYS A 845 -48.35 -52.15 0.34
N PHE A 846 -48.55 -53.30 0.97
CA PHE A 846 -47.58 -53.89 1.90
C PHE A 846 -47.06 -55.25 1.44
N THR A 847 -45.74 -55.44 1.47
CA THR A 847 -45.10 -56.73 1.23
C THR A 847 -43.98 -56.99 2.23
N ALA A 848 -43.92 -58.20 2.79
CA ALA A 848 -42.88 -58.64 3.72
C ALA A 848 -42.49 -60.09 3.49
N GLY A 849 -41.20 -60.43 3.61
CA GLY A 849 -40.71 -61.82 3.56
C GLY A 849 -41.10 -62.61 4.82
N LEU A 850 -40.94 -62.00 5.99
CA LEU A 850 -41.40 -62.51 7.28
C LEU A 850 -42.00 -61.36 8.11
N LEU A 851 -43.01 -61.65 8.93
CA LEU A 851 -43.74 -60.64 9.68
C LEU A 851 -43.72 -60.91 11.18
N ASN A 852 -43.49 -59.86 11.97
CA ASN A 852 -43.53 -59.88 13.43
C ASN A 852 -44.24 -58.64 13.96
N PHE A 853 -45.28 -58.81 14.76
CA PHE A 853 -46.00 -57.73 15.44
C PHE A 853 -45.91 -57.89 16.95
N ASN A 854 -45.68 -56.78 17.65
CA ASN A 854 -45.77 -56.69 19.10
C ASN A 854 -46.42 -55.35 19.49
N ALA A 855 -47.70 -55.40 19.83
CA ALA A 855 -48.49 -54.28 20.33
C ALA A 855 -49.40 -54.73 21.49
N PRO A 856 -49.68 -53.87 22.50
CA PRO A 856 -50.62 -54.15 23.58
C PRO A 856 -52.10 -54.21 23.17
N GLY A 857 -52.42 -53.69 21.98
CA GLY A 857 -53.75 -53.71 21.35
C GLY A 857 -53.65 -54.08 19.87
#